data_AF-A0A1Q5E8I8-F1
#
_entry.id   AF-A0A1Q5E8I8-F1
#
_cell.length_a   1.000
_cell.length_b   1.000
_cell.length_c   1.000
_cell.angle_alpha   90.00
_cell.angle_beta   90.00
_cell.angle_gamma   90.00
#
_symmetry.space_group_name_H-M   'P 1'
#
loop_
_entity.id
_entity.type
_entity.pdbx_description
1 polymer ?
#
loop_
_entity_poly.entity_id
_entity_poly.type
_entity_poly.pdbx_seq_one_letter_code
_entity_poly.pdbx_strand_id
1 'polypeptide(L)'
;MGDRRWRRAGAALMRVIAVWAVSTLTMLALAGILPDFRLQSADGDSITKTAFTAAWGAGAFGLLSALVWPVLVRALLIVPALVLGALVFFLNGSLLLIALRLIPDGRGAAAPETAVAVAAVMSAVASATSTALAVRDDNAYRRRLSRLADRRRRRTGTGDARGGPPGTVFIQLDGVGHDALVAAAAGGVMPTVAHWLAEPEGHRLMPWRTDWSSQTGASQLGILHGTNHDVPAFRWYEKETGLVMVSSKPASALELQRRAITRTRDGGLLTLDGASRGNLFSGGAAQLALVLSMAARLGKGRRSRAGYFAYFSDPANAVRTAGSFAAEVCREIAQSTRSRLRKETPRIKRGGLYPFIRAFATVVERDVVVAAVIGDMFAGRTAVYADLVAYDEVAHHSGPRSRDAEKVLARLDRALALITKVAEQAPRTYRIVLLSDHGQSPGDTFAGVYGLTLKDLVRAGSGLPVPRRAQRTRSASEARDAVRIALHRPVAGGQEEHVAKPSDPIVLASGNLGLISFPDIEGRASQEQLERRHPALLSTLANHPGIGFLLVRSERHGSVVLARDGVRVPLAELADGEGPLAVYGPGAADAIRRTDTFPHVADVMVNSMYDPATGTVHAFEEQIGSHGGLGGDQSRPFLLWPRTLTDPLDAVTGEDGKRPDELVGAEAVHRVLRRWLQEASGPQVPVTSDEEPGRA
;
A
#
# COMPACT_ATOMS: atom_id res chain seq x y z
N MET A 1 46.34 -12.12 -3.58
CA MET A 1 44.89 -12.50 -3.50
C MET A 1 44.53 -13.38 -2.28
N GLY A 2 45.49 -14.06 -1.62
CA GLY A 2 45.24 -14.97 -0.48
C GLY A 2 44.84 -14.27 0.83
N ASP A 3 45.55 -13.23 1.27
CA ASP A 3 45.33 -12.60 2.59
C ASP A 3 43.94 -11.98 2.79
N ARG A 4 43.36 -11.40 1.73
CA ARG A 4 41.99 -10.87 1.78
C ARG A 4 40.94 -11.97 1.94
N ARG A 5 41.20 -13.20 1.47
CA ARG A 5 40.30 -14.35 1.64
C ARG A 5 40.36 -14.90 3.07
N TRP A 6 41.56 -15.00 3.65
CA TRP A 6 41.77 -15.45 5.02
C TRP A 6 41.19 -14.48 6.06
N ARG A 7 41.41 -13.17 5.88
CA ARG A 7 40.77 -12.14 6.73
C ARG A 7 39.24 -12.16 6.64
N ARG A 8 38.67 -12.51 5.46
CA ARG A 8 37.21 -12.64 5.25
C ARG A 8 36.63 -13.90 5.91
N ALA A 9 37.32 -15.03 5.81
CA ALA A 9 36.93 -16.26 6.48
C ALA A 9 37.00 -16.09 8.00
N GLY A 10 38.07 -15.45 8.50
CA GLY A 10 38.23 -15.11 9.91
C GLY A 10 37.13 -14.18 10.44
N ALA A 11 36.79 -13.10 9.73
CA ALA A 11 35.72 -12.20 10.17
C ALA A 11 34.32 -12.86 10.16
N ALA A 12 34.04 -13.74 9.20
CA ALA A 12 32.79 -14.52 9.16
C ALA A 12 32.74 -15.55 10.28
N LEU A 13 33.85 -16.25 10.54
CA LEU A 13 33.98 -17.21 11.63
C LEU A 13 33.83 -16.52 12.99
N MET A 14 34.46 -15.37 13.19
CA MET A 14 34.34 -14.58 14.43
C MET A 14 32.91 -14.10 14.69
N ARG A 15 32.14 -13.78 13.64
CA ARG A 15 30.71 -13.44 13.78
C ARG A 15 29.88 -14.65 14.19
N VAL A 16 30.11 -15.80 13.55
CA VAL A 16 29.43 -17.05 13.92
C VAL A 16 29.74 -17.41 15.37
N ILE A 17 31.01 -17.30 15.78
CA ILE A 17 31.45 -17.52 17.16
C ILE A 17 30.80 -16.52 18.12
N ALA A 18 30.75 -15.23 17.78
CA ALA A 18 30.13 -14.21 18.63
C ALA A 18 28.62 -14.42 18.80
N VAL A 19 27.90 -14.70 17.71
CA VAL A 19 26.46 -15.03 17.75
C VAL A 19 26.25 -16.31 18.56
N TRP A 20 27.09 -17.32 18.37
CA TRP A 20 27.01 -18.59 19.11
C TRP A 20 27.28 -18.39 20.60
N ALA A 21 28.28 -17.59 20.98
CA ALA A 21 28.61 -17.28 22.36
C ALA A 21 27.46 -16.52 23.06
N VAL A 22 26.93 -15.47 22.43
CA VAL A 22 25.79 -14.72 23.01
C VAL A 22 24.53 -15.57 23.09
N SER A 23 24.28 -16.43 22.10
CA SER A 23 23.18 -17.38 22.13
C SER A 23 23.34 -18.40 23.26
N THR A 24 24.56 -18.89 23.49
CA THR A 24 24.88 -19.81 24.59
C THR A 24 24.62 -19.15 25.95
N LEU A 25 25.08 -17.91 26.15
CA LEU A 25 24.82 -17.14 27.37
C LEU A 25 23.33 -16.88 27.58
N THR A 26 22.60 -16.59 26.51
CA THR A 26 21.15 -16.39 26.57
C THR A 26 20.44 -17.67 26.99
N MET A 27 20.86 -18.82 26.46
CA MET A 27 20.29 -20.12 26.81
C MET A 27 20.55 -20.46 28.29
N LEU A 28 21.74 -20.16 28.81
CA LEU A 28 22.07 -20.31 30.22
C LEU A 28 21.23 -19.40 31.12
N ALA A 29 21.07 -18.12 30.74
CA ALA A 29 20.24 -17.18 31.47
C ALA A 29 18.77 -17.62 31.52
N LEU A 30 18.23 -18.08 30.38
CA LEU A 30 16.87 -18.58 30.30
C LEU A 30 16.67 -19.84 31.15
N ALA A 31 17.65 -20.74 31.20
CA ALA A 31 17.58 -21.94 32.05
C ALA A 31 17.64 -21.63 33.55
N GLY A 32 18.30 -20.52 33.93
CA GLY A 32 18.29 -20.04 35.32
C GLY A 32 17.02 -19.30 35.72
N ILE A 33 16.31 -18.69 34.77
CA ILE A 33 15.10 -17.89 35.03
C ILE A 33 13.82 -18.72 34.93
N LEU A 34 13.78 -19.68 34.00
CA LEU A 34 12.58 -20.47 33.69
C LEU A 34 12.66 -21.86 34.31
N PRO A 35 11.85 -22.17 35.34
CA PRO A 35 11.93 -23.44 36.07
C PRO A 35 11.60 -24.68 35.21
N ASP A 36 10.83 -24.47 34.14
CA ASP A 36 10.40 -25.50 33.18
C ASP A 36 11.32 -25.63 31.97
N PHE A 37 12.43 -24.89 31.93
CA PHE A 37 13.47 -24.99 30.91
C PHE A 37 14.76 -25.48 31.55
N ARG A 38 14.98 -26.80 31.52
CA ARG A 38 16.12 -27.43 32.19
C ARG A 38 17.17 -27.87 31.18
N LEU A 39 18.39 -27.39 31.38
CA LEU A 39 19.61 -27.87 30.71
C LEU A 39 20.36 -28.89 31.57
N GLN A 40 19.80 -29.24 32.74
CA GLN A 40 20.35 -30.17 33.72
C GLN A 40 19.42 -31.39 33.85
N SER A 41 20.03 -32.58 34.01
CA SER A 41 19.32 -33.75 34.53
C SER A 41 18.95 -33.54 36.00
N ALA A 42 17.94 -34.25 36.50
CA ALA A 42 17.50 -34.19 37.91
C ALA A 42 18.62 -34.60 38.89
N ASP A 43 19.62 -35.36 38.42
CA ASP A 43 20.82 -35.70 39.18
C ASP A 43 21.92 -34.66 38.86
N GLY A 44 22.16 -33.75 39.80
CA GLY A 44 22.94 -32.52 39.62
C GLY A 44 24.23 -32.64 38.81
N ASP A 45 24.27 -31.94 37.67
CA ASP A 45 25.44 -31.84 36.80
C ASP A 45 26.32 -30.62 37.16
N SER A 46 27.64 -30.75 36.98
CA SER A 46 28.62 -29.66 37.14
C SER A 46 28.33 -28.46 36.22
N ILE A 47 28.63 -27.23 36.68
CA ILE A 47 28.48 -25.97 35.93
C ILE A 47 29.13 -26.05 34.54
N THR A 48 30.28 -26.75 34.42
CA THR A 48 30.98 -26.93 33.15
C THR A 48 30.19 -27.79 32.15
N LYS A 49 29.46 -28.80 32.62
CA LYS A 49 28.60 -29.64 31.78
C LYS A 49 27.36 -28.89 31.33
N THR A 50 26.74 -28.09 32.20
CA THR A 50 25.59 -27.25 31.83
C THR A 50 25.97 -26.22 30.75
N ALA A 51 27.15 -25.60 30.87
CA ALA A 51 27.67 -24.69 29.85
C ALA A 51 27.92 -25.40 28.50
N PHE A 52 28.42 -26.65 28.54
CA PHE A 52 28.64 -27.46 27.34
C PHE A 52 27.31 -27.83 26.66
N THR A 53 26.30 -28.26 27.43
CA THR A 53 24.94 -28.54 26.94
C THR A 53 24.30 -27.30 26.31
N ALA A 54 24.45 -26.13 26.95
CA ALA A 54 23.97 -24.87 26.40
C ALA A 54 24.66 -24.50 25.08
N ALA A 55 25.99 -24.72 24.98
CA ALA A 55 26.75 -24.44 23.77
C ALA A 55 26.31 -25.33 22.61
N TRP A 56 26.18 -26.64 22.84
CA TRP A 56 25.69 -27.58 21.83
C TRP A 56 24.23 -27.31 21.45
N GLY A 57 23.36 -27.03 22.43
CA GLY A 57 21.97 -26.67 22.19
C GLY A 57 21.84 -25.40 21.35
N ALA A 58 22.58 -24.34 21.68
CA ALA A 58 22.60 -23.10 20.91
C ALA A 58 23.18 -23.30 19.50
N GLY A 59 24.22 -24.13 19.35
CA GLY A 59 24.84 -24.44 18.06
C GLY A 59 23.92 -25.25 17.15
N ALA A 60 23.32 -26.33 17.69
CA ALA A 60 22.36 -27.17 16.97
C ALA A 60 21.09 -26.38 16.59
N PHE A 61 20.55 -25.57 17.52
CA PHE A 61 19.41 -24.69 17.24
C PHE A 61 19.74 -23.68 16.13
N GLY A 62 20.91 -23.05 16.19
CA GLY A 62 21.36 -22.10 15.17
C GLY A 62 21.55 -22.76 13.79
N LEU A 63 22.13 -23.97 13.75
CA LEU A 63 22.34 -24.72 12.51
C LEU A 63 21.02 -25.19 11.90
N LEU A 64 20.14 -25.77 12.71
CA LEU A 64 18.81 -26.20 12.28
C LEU A 64 17.98 -25.01 11.78
N SER A 65 18.05 -23.87 12.48
CA SER A 65 17.41 -22.64 12.03
C SER A 65 18.03 -22.10 10.73
N ALA A 66 19.32 -22.28 10.46
CA ALA A 66 19.91 -21.85 9.20
C ALA A 66 19.56 -22.76 8.01
N LEU A 67 19.43 -24.07 8.25
CA LEU A 67 19.25 -25.08 7.19
C LEU A 67 17.77 -25.43 6.94
N VAL A 68 16.99 -25.60 7.99
CA VAL A 68 15.61 -26.10 7.93
C VAL A 68 14.63 -24.95 7.73
N TRP A 69 14.90 -23.77 8.30
CA TRP A 69 14.03 -22.60 8.19
C TRP A 69 13.72 -22.17 6.75
N PRO A 70 14.71 -22.05 5.82
CA PRO A 70 14.42 -21.62 4.45
C PRO A 70 13.53 -22.63 3.70
N VAL A 71 13.66 -23.93 4.02
CA VAL A 71 12.85 -25.01 3.44
C VAL A 71 11.42 -24.95 4.00
N LEU A 72 11.28 -24.75 5.31
CA LEU A 72 9.98 -24.59 5.98
C LEU A 72 9.24 -23.36 5.46
N VAL A 73 9.88 -22.20 5.40
CA VAL A 73 9.28 -20.98 4.83
C VAL A 73 8.80 -21.23 3.40
N ARG A 74 9.59 -21.93 2.57
CA ARG A 74 9.18 -22.30 1.21
C ARG A 74 7.91 -23.16 1.18
N ALA A 75 7.77 -24.10 2.11
CA ALA A 75 6.60 -24.98 2.22
C ALA A 75 5.36 -24.28 2.80
N LEU A 76 5.56 -23.28 3.67
CA LEU A 76 4.51 -22.67 4.49
C LEU A 76 3.94 -21.36 3.93
N LEU A 77 4.44 -20.89 2.78
CA LEU A 77 3.85 -19.76 2.01
C LEU A 77 2.46 -20.05 1.40
N ILE A 78 1.82 -21.14 1.82
CA ILE A 78 0.43 -21.49 1.52
C ILE A 78 -0.51 -20.95 2.62
N VAL A 79 0.01 -20.67 3.82
CA VAL A 79 -0.80 -20.36 5.00
C VAL A 79 -0.89 -18.83 5.21
N PRO A 80 -2.05 -18.25 5.58
CA PRO A 80 -2.19 -16.81 5.77
C PRO A 80 -1.20 -16.22 6.79
N ALA A 81 -0.80 -14.96 6.62
CA ALA A 81 0.24 -14.29 7.43
C ALA A 81 0.02 -14.37 8.96
N LEU A 82 -1.23 -14.43 9.41
CA LEU A 82 -1.57 -14.56 10.84
C LEU A 82 -1.23 -15.95 11.40
N VAL A 83 -1.36 -16.99 10.56
CA VAL A 83 -0.90 -18.34 10.90
C VAL A 83 0.61 -18.43 10.78
N LEU A 84 1.23 -17.71 9.85
CA LEU A 84 2.70 -17.65 9.71
C LEU A 84 3.37 -17.21 11.01
N GLY A 85 2.82 -16.21 11.73
CA GLY A 85 3.33 -15.78 13.03
C GLY A 85 3.29 -16.89 14.09
N ALA A 86 2.12 -17.51 14.33
CA ALA A 86 1.98 -18.60 15.30
C ALA A 86 2.83 -19.83 14.93
N LEU A 87 2.92 -20.12 13.64
CA LEU A 87 3.70 -21.19 13.06
C LEU A 87 5.21 -20.92 13.17
N VAL A 88 5.69 -19.68 13.04
CA VAL A 88 7.10 -19.32 13.28
C VAL A 88 7.49 -19.67 14.71
N PHE A 89 6.64 -19.31 15.68
CA PHE A 89 6.85 -19.62 17.08
C PHE A 89 6.81 -21.12 17.36
N PHE A 90 5.81 -21.82 16.82
CA PHE A 90 5.70 -23.28 16.92
C PHE A 90 6.89 -24.02 16.30
N LEU A 91 7.33 -23.61 15.10
CA LEU A 91 8.47 -24.22 14.40
C LEU A 91 9.78 -23.93 15.11
N ASN A 92 10.02 -22.70 15.56
CA ASN A 92 11.22 -22.39 16.34
C ASN A 92 11.24 -23.18 17.66
N GLY A 93 10.10 -23.28 18.36
CA GLY A 93 9.97 -24.13 19.54
C GLY A 93 10.25 -25.60 19.23
N SER A 94 9.73 -26.10 18.10
CA SER A 94 9.99 -27.47 17.62
C SER A 94 11.46 -27.71 17.27
N LEU A 95 12.11 -26.75 16.60
CA LEU A 95 13.54 -26.82 16.28
C LEU A 95 14.40 -26.81 17.55
N LEU A 96 14.01 -26.03 18.56
CA LEU A 96 14.67 -26.05 19.86
C LEU A 96 14.50 -27.41 20.56
N LEU A 97 13.29 -27.98 20.58
CA LEU A 97 13.05 -29.31 21.14
C LEU A 97 13.87 -30.38 20.42
N ILE A 98 13.97 -30.31 19.08
CA ILE A 98 14.85 -31.20 18.30
C ILE A 98 16.32 -30.97 18.66
N ALA A 99 16.75 -29.72 18.76
CA ALA A 99 18.13 -29.38 19.14
C ALA A 99 18.49 -29.95 20.52
N LEU A 100 17.59 -29.86 21.51
CA LEU A 100 17.79 -30.43 22.85
C LEU A 100 17.84 -31.97 22.83
N ARG A 101 17.07 -32.63 21.95
CA ARG A 101 17.10 -34.09 21.76
C ARG A 101 18.36 -34.60 21.05
N LEU A 102 18.98 -33.78 20.21
CA LEU A 102 20.22 -34.11 19.50
C LEU A 102 21.47 -33.96 20.38
N ILE A 103 21.33 -33.45 21.60
CA ILE A 103 22.44 -33.36 22.56
C ILE A 103 22.79 -34.79 23.01
N PRO A 104 24.07 -35.23 22.92
CA PRO A 104 24.50 -36.62 23.12
C PRO A 104 24.05 -37.29 24.42
N ASP A 105 23.78 -36.52 25.47
CA ASP A 105 23.39 -37.05 26.78
C ASP A 105 21.86 -37.08 27.02
N GLY A 106 21.03 -36.53 26.13
CA GLY A 106 19.55 -36.54 26.27
C GLY A 106 19.00 -35.70 27.44
N ARG A 107 19.78 -34.75 27.99
CA ARG A 107 19.51 -34.06 29.27
C ARG A 107 18.78 -32.72 29.18
N GLY A 108 18.40 -32.27 27.98
CA GLY A 108 17.66 -31.02 27.79
C GLY A 108 16.16 -31.25 27.75
N ALA A 109 15.40 -30.65 28.67
CA ALA A 109 13.94 -30.76 28.70
C ALA A 109 13.29 -29.37 28.80
N ALA A 110 12.25 -29.19 27.99
CA ALA A 110 11.43 -27.98 27.99
C ALA A 110 9.97 -28.38 27.78
N ALA A 111 9.05 -27.81 28.55
CA ALA A 111 7.64 -27.87 28.20
C ALA A 111 7.43 -27.23 26.80
N PRO A 112 6.51 -27.74 25.96
CA PRO A 112 6.30 -27.22 24.60
C PRO A 112 6.05 -25.70 24.55
N GLU A 113 5.29 -25.16 25.49
CA GLU A 113 4.98 -23.74 25.60
C GLU A 113 6.24 -22.93 25.95
N THR A 114 7.05 -23.43 26.88
CA THR A 114 8.31 -22.81 27.31
C THR A 114 9.37 -22.89 26.21
N ALA A 115 9.42 -23.97 25.44
CA ALA A 115 10.33 -24.13 24.31
C ALA A 115 10.06 -23.08 23.22
N VAL A 116 8.79 -22.77 22.96
CA VAL A 116 8.40 -21.71 22.02
C VAL A 116 8.91 -20.35 22.49
N ALA A 117 8.71 -20.01 23.77
CA ALA A 117 9.18 -18.75 24.34
C ALA A 117 10.72 -18.65 24.34
N VAL A 118 11.42 -19.71 24.74
CA VAL A 118 12.89 -19.78 24.73
C VAL A 118 13.42 -19.65 23.30
N ALA A 119 12.85 -20.38 22.34
CA ALA A 119 13.27 -20.30 20.95
C ALA A 119 13.02 -18.91 20.34
N ALA A 120 11.95 -18.23 20.73
CA ALA A 120 11.67 -16.84 20.35
C ALA A 120 12.75 -15.88 20.87
N VAL A 121 13.07 -15.95 22.17
CA VAL A 121 14.11 -15.10 22.79
C VAL A 121 15.48 -15.40 22.20
N MET A 122 15.83 -16.67 22.05
CA MET A 122 17.05 -17.13 21.41
C MET A 122 17.21 -16.59 19.99
N SER A 123 16.14 -16.67 19.18
CA SER A 123 16.14 -16.14 17.82
C SER A 123 16.22 -14.62 17.78
N ALA A 124 15.55 -13.93 18.70
CA ALA A 124 15.60 -12.47 18.84
C ALA A 124 16.99 -11.99 19.23
N VAL A 125 17.65 -12.64 20.19
CA VAL A 125 19.00 -12.28 20.64
C VAL A 125 20.04 -12.63 19.58
N ALA A 126 19.94 -13.79 18.94
CA ALA A 126 20.82 -14.14 17.82
C ALA A 126 20.68 -13.13 16.66
N SER A 127 19.45 -12.73 16.33
CA SER A 127 19.14 -11.70 15.35
C SER A 127 19.68 -10.32 15.76
N ALA A 128 19.45 -9.88 16.99
CA ALA A 128 19.92 -8.59 17.51
C ALA A 128 21.44 -8.52 17.55
N THR A 129 22.10 -9.61 17.97
CA THR A 129 23.56 -9.73 18.00
C THR A 129 24.13 -9.73 16.58
N SER A 130 23.54 -10.53 15.68
CA SER A 130 23.92 -10.55 14.26
C SER A 130 23.74 -9.17 13.62
N THR A 131 22.64 -8.47 13.94
CA THR A 131 22.34 -7.13 13.46
C THR A 131 23.30 -6.10 14.05
N ALA A 132 23.59 -6.12 15.34
CA ALA A 132 24.52 -5.19 15.99
C ALA A 132 25.95 -5.36 15.46
N LEU A 133 26.38 -6.61 15.27
CA LEU A 133 27.64 -6.95 14.61
C LEU A 133 27.63 -6.57 13.12
N ALA A 134 26.47 -6.64 12.45
CA ALA A 134 26.30 -6.18 11.08
C ALA A 134 26.22 -4.65 10.94
N VAL A 135 25.72 -3.93 11.96
CA VAL A 135 25.66 -2.45 12.01
C VAL A 135 27.04 -1.88 12.28
N ARG A 136 27.83 -2.49 13.18
CA ARG A 136 29.24 -2.11 13.41
C ARG A 136 30.16 -2.45 12.24
N ASP A 137 29.78 -3.43 11.43
CA ASP A 137 30.51 -3.84 10.24
C ASP A 137 29.53 -3.86 9.06
N ASP A 138 28.96 -2.66 8.87
CA ASP A 138 28.03 -2.18 7.83
C ASP A 138 28.45 -2.72 6.45
N ASN A 139 29.76 -2.91 6.28
CA ASN A 139 30.39 -3.48 5.12
C ASN A 139 30.02 -4.95 4.82
N ALA A 140 29.61 -5.83 5.73
CA ALA A 140 29.48 -7.27 5.40
C ALA A 140 28.17 -7.68 4.69
N TYR A 141 27.03 -7.10 5.10
CA TYR A 141 25.75 -7.25 4.38
C TYR A 141 25.85 -6.59 3.00
N ARG A 142 26.39 -5.36 2.96
CA ARG A 142 26.80 -4.64 1.74
C ARG A 142 27.71 -5.48 0.85
N ARG A 143 28.74 -6.12 1.41
CA ARG A 143 29.66 -7.01 0.68
C ARG A 143 29.04 -8.33 0.24
N ARG A 144 27.97 -8.83 0.86
CA ARG A 144 27.26 -10.06 0.42
C ARG A 144 26.39 -9.75 -0.79
N LEU A 145 25.68 -8.63 -0.76
CA LEU A 145 24.89 -8.13 -1.88
C LEU A 145 25.80 -7.68 -3.04
N SER A 146 26.90 -6.97 -2.75
CA SER A 146 27.89 -6.61 -3.77
C SER A 146 28.55 -7.84 -4.39
N ARG A 147 28.76 -8.94 -3.64
CA ARG A 147 29.26 -10.21 -4.19
C ARG A 147 28.26 -10.92 -5.09
N LEU A 148 26.96 -10.82 -4.80
CA LEU A 148 25.90 -11.35 -5.67
C LEU A 148 25.79 -10.50 -6.94
N ALA A 149 25.90 -9.18 -6.83
CA ALA A 149 25.99 -8.26 -7.96
C ALA A 149 27.25 -8.51 -8.80
N ASP A 150 28.43 -8.66 -8.20
CA ASP A 150 29.71 -8.96 -8.88
C ASP A 150 29.69 -10.31 -9.60
N ARG A 151 29.09 -11.35 -8.99
CA ARG A 151 28.94 -12.66 -9.64
C ARG A 151 28.03 -12.59 -10.86
N ARG A 152 27.02 -11.73 -10.83
CA ARG A 152 26.12 -11.50 -11.96
C ARG A 152 26.80 -10.63 -13.03
N ARG A 153 27.53 -9.59 -12.62
CA ARG A 153 28.37 -8.71 -13.45
C ARG A 153 29.41 -9.47 -14.26
N ARG A 154 30.08 -10.45 -13.63
CA ARG A 154 31.02 -11.36 -14.31
C ARG A 154 30.37 -12.34 -15.28
N ARG A 155 29.10 -12.68 -15.06
CA ARG A 155 28.31 -13.52 -15.98
C ARG A 155 27.76 -12.75 -17.17
N THR A 156 27.52 -11.44 -17.02
CA THR A 156 26.97 -10.58 -18.08
C THR A 156 28.03 -9.77 -18.85
N GLY A 157 29.33 -9.94 -18.53
CA GLY A 157 30.42 -9.34 -19.30
C GLY A 157 30.53 -7.80 -19.23
N THR A 158 29.86 -7.16 -18.27
CA THR A 158 29.85 -5.68 -18.17
C THR A 158 31.03 -5.18 -17.33
N GLY A 159 31.95 -4.47 -18.00
CA GLY A 159 33.19 -3.89 -17.44
C GLY A 159 32.98 -2.74 -16.44
N ASP A 160 34.08 -2.11 -16.05
CA ASP A 160 34.29 -1.55 -14.71
C ASP A 160 33.54 -0.25 -14.29
N ALA A 161 32.58 0.25 -15.08
CA ALA A 161 31.76 1.41 -14.72
C ALA A 161 30.41 0.99 -14.08
N ARG A 162 29.76 1.88 -13.30
CA ARG A 162 28.29 1.82 -13.14
C ARG A 162 27.70 1.98 -14.54
N GLY A 163 27.46 0.85 -15.21
CA GLY A 163 27.25 0.81 -16.66
C GLY A 163 25.79 1.04 -17.05
N GLY A 164 25.59 1.83 -18.10
CA GLY A 164 24.29 2.09 -18.70
C GLY A 164 23.59 3.35 -18.15
N PRO A 165 22.45 3.73 -18.74
CA PRO A 165 21.70 4.89 -18.31
C PRO A 165 21.22 4.79 -16.85
N PRO A 166 21.00 5.91 -16.14
CA PRO A 166 20.46 5.87 -14.79
C PRO A 166 19.08 5.21 -14.75
N GLY A 167 18.82 4.40 -13.73
CA GLY A 167 17.49 3.83 -13.48
C GLY A 167 16.63 4.81 -12.68
N THR A 168 15.32 4.57 -12.62
CA THR A 168 14.39 5.40 -11.84
C THR A 168 13.59 4.55 -10.86
N VAL A 169 13.54 4.99 -9.60
CA VAL A 169 12.68 4.42 -8.56
C VAL A 169 11.58 5.43 -8.24
N PHE A 170 10.34 5.07 -8.56
CA PHE A 170 9.13 5.79 -8.17
C PHE A 170 8.61 5.20 -6.86
N ILE A 171 8.50 6.04 -5.84
CA ILE A 171 7.95 5.66 -4.53
C ILE A 171 6.67 6.45 -4.33
N GLN A 172 5.53 5.77 -4.37
CA GLN A 172 4.24 6.35 -4.02
C GLN A 172 4.06 6.33 -2.50
N LEU A 173 3.73 7.48 -1.91
CA LEU A 173 3.22 7.59 -0.55
C LEU A 173 1.70 7.71 -0.62
N ASP A 174 1.02 6.58 -0.49
CA ASP A 174 -0.44 6.48 -0.59
C ASP A 174 -1.14 7.42 0.40
N GLY A 175 -2.06 8.22 -0.13
CA GLY A 175 -2.90 9.16 0.63
C GLY A 175 -2.19 10.39 1.21
N VAL A 176 -0.89 10.60 0.98
CA VAL A 176 -0.14 11.77 1.49
C VAL A 176 -0.35 12.99 0.58
N GLY A 177 -1.20 13.93 1.01
CA GLY A 177 -1.39 15.20 0.31
C GLY A 177 -0.15 16.09 0.33
N HIS A 178 -0.05 16.99 -0.65
CA HIS A 178 1.04 17.97 -0.79
C HIS A 178 1.30 18.73 0.51
N ASP A 179 0.24 19.31 1.09
CA ASP A 179 0.37 20.18 2.27
C ASP A 179 0.74 19.38 3.53
N ALA A 180 0.32 18.11 3.61
CA ALA A 180 0.74 17.20 4.68
C ALA A 180 2.23 16.86 4.57
N LEU A 181 2.75 16.63 3.36
CA LEU A 181 4.18 16.41 3.12
C LEU A 181 5.00 17.64 3.51
N VAL A 182 4.58 18.84 3.05
CA VAL A 182 5.26 20.11 3.36
C VAL A 182 5.30 20.34 4.88
N ALA A 183 4.18 20.17 5.56
CA ALA A 183 4.11 20.32 7.01
C ALA A 183 5.00 19.30 7.73
N ALA A 184 5.02 18.04 7.29
CA ALA A 184 5.86 17.00 7.89
C ALA A 184 7.37 17.25 7.67
N ALA A 185 7.76 17.75 6.50
CA ALA A 185 9.14 18.14 6.22
C ALA A 185 9.56 19.35 7.09
N ALA A 186 8.75 20.42 7.10
CA ALA A 186 9.02 21.61 7.89
C ALA A 186 9.05 21.33 9.40
N GLY A 187 8.19 20.42 9.88
CA GLY A 187 8.14 20.00 11.29
C GLY A 187 9.24 19.00 11.70
N GLY A 188 10.17 18.65 10.81
CA GLY A 188 11.24 17.68 11.09
C GLY A 188 10.77 16.23 11.28
N VAL A 189 9.52 15.93 10.92
CA VAL A 189 8.96 14.55 10.94
C VAL A 189 9.56 13.72 9.81
N MET A 190 9.81 14.35 8.65
CA MET A 190 10.43 13.74 7.48
C MET A 190 11.76 14.43 7.13
N PRO A 191 12.84 14.17 7.89
CA PRO A 191 14.12 14.86 7.70
C PRO A 191 14.79 14.55 6.35
N THR A 192 14.59 13.37 5.76
CA THR A 192 15.13 13.05 4.43
C THR A 192 14.46 13.90 3.36
N VAL A 193 13.13 14.02 3.40
CA VAL A 193 12.37 14.89 2.49
C VAL A 193 12.74 16.36 2.71
N ALA A 194 12.85 16.81 3.97
CA ALA A 194 13.26 18.18 4.29
C ALA A 194 14.64 18.51 3.70
N HIS A 195 15.61 17.58 3.82
CA HIS A 195 16.93 17.72 3.21
C HIS A 195 16.85 17.80 1.68
N TRP A 196 16.09 16.92 1.02
CA TRP A 196 15.90 16.97 -0.44
C TRP A 196 15.31 18.29 -0.93
N LEU A 197 14.40 18.90 -0.16
CA LEU A 197 13.81 20.19 -0.50
C LEU A 197 14.76 21.38 -0.29
N ALA A 198 15.65 21.29 0.70
CA ALA A 198 16.57 22.36 1.07
C ALA A 198 17.82 22.42 0.17
N GLU A 199 18.28 21.28 -0.34
CA GLU A 199 19.51 21.20 -1.14
C GLU A 199 19.33 21.81 -2.55
N PRO A 200 20.24 22.69 -3.01
CA PRO A 200 20.19 23.28 -4.36
C PRO A 200 20.23 22.25 -5.49
N GLU A 201 20.95 21.14 -5.30
CA GLU A 201 21.02 20.00 -6.23
C GLU A 201 20.01 18.89 -5.91
N GLY A 202 19.13 19.12 -4.92
CA GLY A 202 18.15 18.15 -4.46
C GLY A 202 16.91 18.06 -5.37
N HIS A 203 15.75 18.10 -4.75
CA HIS A 203 14.47 17.85 -5.40
C HIS A 203 13.63 19.13 -5.55
N ARG A 204 12.69 19.08 -6.49
CA ARG A 204 11.58 20.04 -6.64
C ARG A 204 10.28 19.37 -6.27
N LEU A 205 9.39 20.12 -5.65
CA LEU A 205 8.05 19.69 -5.25
C LEU A 205 7.02 20.48 -6.05
N MET A 206 5.99 19.80 -6.55
CA MET A 206 4.86 20.42 -7.24
C MET A 206 3.58 19.64 -6.89
N PRO A 207 2.48 20.33 -6.55
CA PRO A 207 1.18 19.68 -6.45
C PRO A 207 0.61 19.35 -7.84
N TRP A 208 -0.22 18.32 -7.92
CA TRP A 208 -1.07 18.07 -9.10
C TRP A 208 -2.51 17.89 -8.64
N ARG A 209 -3.48 18.13 -9.53
CA ARG A 209 -4.91 17.98 -9.23
C ARG A 209 -5.43 16.63 -9.71
N THR A 210 -6.12 15.90 -8.84
CA THR A 210 -6.77 14.63 -9.21
C THR A 210 -7.94 14.84 -10.18
N ASP A 211 -8.35 13.76 -10.85
CA ASP A 211 -9.70 13.68 -11.40
C ASP A 211 -10.76 13.74 -10.27
N TRP A 212 -12.06 13.73 -10.60
CA TRP A 212 -13.11 13.71 -9.56
C TRP A 212 -12.92 12.52 -8.60
N SER A 213 -12.64 11.34 -9.15
CA SER A 213 -12.24 10.18 -8.35
C SER A 213 -10.81 10.32 -7.86
N SER A 214 -10.64 10.89 -6.66
CA SER A 214 -9.38 11.01 -5.94
C SER A 214 -9.02 9.72 -5.19
N GLN A 215 -8.96 8.58 -5.89
CA GLN A 215 -8.80 7.25 -5.29
C GLN A 215 -7.69 6.44 -5.94
N THR A 216 -6.99 5.64 -5.13
CA THR A 216 -5.88 4.75 -5.52
C THR A 216 -6.15 3.98 -6.81
N GLY A 217 -7.34 3.39 -6.95
CA GLY A 217 -7.71 2.63 -8.15
C GLY A 217 -7.72 3.46 -9.44
N ALA A 218 -8.32 4.65 -9.41
CA ALA A 218 -8.36 5.54 -10.57
C ALA A 218 -6.99 6.19 -10.84
N SER A 219 -6.30 6.63 -9.78
CA SER A 219 -4.99 7.27 -9.88
C SER A 219 -3.91 6.30 -10.35
N GLN A 220 -3.75 5.14 -9.72
CA GLN A 220 -2.73 4.16 -10.12
C GLN A 220 -2.97 3.59 -11.51
N LEU A 221 -4.22 3.36 -11.93
CA LEU A 221 -4.50 2.88 -13.29
C LEU A 221 -4.06 3.92 -14.33
N GLY A 222 -4.41 5.20 -14.11
CA GLY A 222 -3.98 6.30 -14.97
C GLY A 222 -2.46 6.45 -14.99
N ILE A 223 -1.81 6.46 -13.83
CA ILE A 223 -0.35 6.62 -13.69
C ILE A 223 0.42 5.46 -14.34
N LEU A 224 -0.03 4.20 -14.16
CA LEU A 224 0.73 3.02 -14.61
C LEU A 224 0.38 2.59 -16.04
N HIS A 225 -0.86 2.79 -16.50
CA HIS A 225 -1.33 2.32 -17.81
C HIS A 225 -1.72 3.43 -18.78
N GLY A 226 -1.63 4.70 -18.36
CA GLY A 226 -1.84 5.86 -19.21
C GLY A 226 -3.30 6.26 -19.42
N THR A 227 -4.25 5.56 -18.81
CA THR A 227 -5.65 5.98 -18.80
C THR A 227 -6.39 5.50 -17.55
N ASN A 228 -7.28 6.34 -17.04
CA ASN A 228 -8.26 5.98 -16.03
C ASN A 228 -9.69 6.23 -16.51
N HIS A 229 -9.88 6.28 -17.84
CA HIS A 229 -11.20 6.41 -18.45
C HIS A 229 -12.12 5.30 -17.94
N ASP A 230 -13.36 5.67 -17.64
CA ASP A 230 -14.40 4.72 -17.22
C ASP A 230 -14.12 4.07 -15.85
N VAL A 231 -13.41 4.78 -14.97
CA VAL A 231 -13.23 4.44 -13.54
C VAL A 231 -13.82 5.58 -12.70
N PRO A 232 -15.16 5.60 -12.49
CA PRO A 232 -15.83 6.73 -11.84
C PRO A 232 -15.59 6.81 -10.33
N ALA A 233 -15.17 5.71 -9.70
CA ALA A 233 -14.89 5.60 -8.27
C ALA A 233 -14.11 4.29 -7.98
N PHE A 234 -13.85 4.00 -6.70
CA PHE A 234 -13.18 2.81 -6.19
C PHE A 234 -14.10 1.60 -6.28
N ARG A 235 -15.42 1.84 -6.18
CA ARG A 235 -16.44 0.84 -6.45
C ARG A 235 -17.65 1.45 -7.16
N TRP A 236 -18.18 0.74 -8.14
CA TRP A 236 -19.36 1.12 -8.92
C TRP A 236 -20.09 -0.13 -9.41
N TYR A 237 -21.31 0.05 -9.90
CA TYR A 237 -22.15 -1.02 -10.43
C TYR A 237 -22.23 -0.91 -11.95
N GLU A 238 -21.91 -2.00 -12.65
CA GLU A 238 -22.08 -2.11 -14.11
C GLU A 238 -23.41 -2.82 -14.39
N LYS A 239 -24.37 -2.11 -14.99
CA LYS A 239 -25.75 -2.61 -15.18
C LYS A 239 -25.79 -3.75 -16.19
N GLU A 240 -24.92 -3.70 -17.19
CA GLU A 240 -24.82 -4.66 -18.29
C GLU A 240 -24.40 -6.04 -17.79
N THR A 241 -23.52 -6.07 -16.79
CA THR A 241 -23.01 -7.32 -16.20
C THR A 241 -23.71 -7.69 -14.90
N GLY A 242 -24.39 -6.74 -14.27
CA GLY A 242 -24.97 -6.90 -12.94
C GLY A 242 -23.93 -7.02 -11.82
N LEU A 243 -22.69 -6.61 -12.07
CA LEU A 243 -21.57 -6.77 -11.14
C LEU A 243 -21.16 -5.46 -10.47
N VAL A 244 -20.80 -5.56 -9.18
CA VAL A 244 -20.13 -4.47 -8.46
C VAL A 244 -18.62 -4.59 -8.64
N MET A 245 -18.08 -3.68 -9.44
CA MET A 245 -16.65 -3.48 -9.62
C MET A 245 -16.06 -2.85 -8.37
N VAL A 246 -14.89 -3.34 -7.95
CA VAL A 246 -14.14 -2.80 -6.80
C VAL A 246 -12.65 -2.86 -7.13
N SER A 247 -11.94 -1.74 -7.10
CA SER A 247 -10.54 -1.66 -7.53
C SER A 247 -9.61 -2.62 -6.76
N SER A 248 -9.91 -2.88 -5.48
CA SER A 248 -9.17 -3.85 -4.64
C SER A 248 -9.60 -5.32 -4.80
N LYS A 249 -10.56 -5.65 -5.68
CA LYS A 249 -10.84 -7.05 -6.04
C LYS A 249 -9.88 -7.48 -7.15
N PRO A 250 -9.10 -8.56 -6.99
CA PRO A 250 -8.16 -9.02 -8.02
C PRO A 250 -8.77 -9.20 -9.42
N ALA A 251 -10.00 -9.74 -9.48
CA ALA A 251 -10.70 -9.94 -10.76
C ALA A 251 -11.07 -8.61 -11.43
N SER A 252 -11.58 -7.64 -10.66
CA SER A 252 -11.87 -6.29 -11.16
C SER A 252 -10.58 -5.58 -11.57
N ALA A 253 -9.52 -5.62 -10.74
CA ALA A 253 -8.23 -5.00 -11.08
C ALA A 253 -7.63 -5.56 -12.38
N LEU A 254 -7.75 -6.87 -12.61
CA LEU A 254 -7.31 -7.50 -13.86
C LEU A 254 -8.13 -7.01 -15.07
N GLU A 255 -9.46 -6.91 -14.92
CA GLU A 255 -10.33 -6.40 -15.99
C GLU A 255 -10.06 -4.92 -16.30
N LEU A 256 -9.90 -4.08 -15.27
CA LEU A 256 -9.54 -2.67 -15.45
C LEU A 256 -8.20 -2.50 -16.16
N GLN A 257 -7.20 -3.29 -15.79
CA GLN A 257 -5.93 -3.32 -16.48
C GLN A 257 -6.08 -3.75 -17.95
N ARG A 258 -6.90 -4.77 -18.23
CA ARG A 258 -7.19 -5.20 -19.61
C ARG A 258 -7.81 -4.07 -20.43
N ARG A 259 -8.84 -3.39 -19.89
CA ARG A 259 -9.51 -2.26 -20.54
C ARG A 259 -8.55 -1.11 -20.83
N ALA A 260 -7.69 -0.76 -19.86
CA ALA A 260 -6.69 0.28 -20.03
C ALA A 260 -5.69 -0.06 -21.15
N ILE A 261 -5.12 -1.28 -21.14
CA ILE A 261 -4.18 -1.74 -22.19
C ILE A 261 -4.85 -1.73 -23.57
N THR A 262 -6.10 -2.20 -23.68
CA THR A 262 -6.84 -2.17 -24.95
C THR A 262 -7.05 -0.74 -25.44
N ARG A 263 -7.36 0.19 -24.54
CA ARG A 263 -7.62 1.60 -24.86
C ARG A 263 -6.36 2.33 -25.28
N THR A 264 -5.26 2.17 -24.55
CA THR A 264 -4.00 2.87 -24.83
C THR A 264 -3.15 2.17 -25.89
N ARG A 265 -3.43 0.89 -26.17
CA ARG A 265 -2.58 0.00 -26.97
C ARG A 265 -1.14 -0.06 -26.44
N ASP A 266 -0.98 0.11 -25.13
CA ASP A 266 0.30 0.11 -24.43
C ASP A 266 0.22 -0.85 -23.23
N GLY A 267 1.30 -1.61 -22.99
CA GLY A 267 1.38 -2.56 -21.88
C GLY A 267 1.55 -1.89 -20.51
N GLY A 268 1.93 -0.61 -20.49
CA GLY A 268 2.10 0.21 -19.29
C GLY A 268 3.54 0.67 -19.06
N LEU A 269 3.69 1.56 -18.06
CA LEU A 269 4.92 2.30 -17.73
C LEU A 269 6.15 1.42 -17.45
N LEU A 270 5.96 0.18 -17.02
CA LEU A 270 6.99 -0.74 -16.51
C LEU A 270 7.23 -1.93 -17.43
N THR A 271 6.77 -1.86 -18.69
CA THR A 271 6.90 -2.95 -19.67
C THR A 271 8.37 -3.31 -19.98
N LEU A 272 9.30 -2.34 -19.86
CA LEU A 272 10.70 -2.50 -20.25
C LEU A 272 11.64 -2.59 -19.05
N ASP A 273 11.96 -3.83 -18.66
CA ASP A 273 12.79 -4.18 -17.49
C ASP A 273 12.29 -3.54 -16.17
N GLY A 274 10.98 -3.36 -16.07
CA GLY A 274 10.33 -2.74 -14.91
C GLY A 274 9.93 -3.72 -13.80
N ALA A 275 9.79 -3.19 -12.59
CA ALA A 275 9.27 -3.90 -11.42
C ALA A 275 8.12 -3.12 -10.76
N SER A 276 7.05 -3.83 -10.40
CA SER A 276 5.88 -3.29 -9.68
C SER A 276 5.77 -3.96 -8.30
N ARG A 277 5.74 -3.15 -7.24
CA ARG A 277 5.82 -3.58 -5.83
C ARG A 277 4.71 -2.93 -5.00
N GLY A 278 3.82 -3.73 -4.40
CA GLY A 278 2.77 -3.22 -3.51
C GLY A 278 1.62 -2.48 -4.20
N ASN A 279 1.49 -2.59 -5.54
CA ASN A 279 0.52 -1.81 -6.32
C ASN A 279 -0.74 -2.62 -6.66
N LEU A 280 -1.84 -1.92 -6.96
CA LEU A 280 -3.05 -2.54 -7.50
C LEU A 280 -2.80 -3.14 -8.90
N PHE A 281 -2.04 -2.44 -9.74
CA PHE A 281 -1.80 -2.78 -11.15
C PHE A 281 -0.33 -3.09 -11.44
N SER A 282 -0.07 -3.90 -12.48
CA SER A 282 1.30 -4.31 -12.80
C SER A 282 2.10 -3.23 -13.53
N GLY A 283 1.43 -2.27 -14.18
CA GLY A 283 2.06 -1.33 -15.12
C GLY A 283 2.82 -2.02 -16.27
N GLY A 284 2.49 -3.27 -16.60
CA GLY A 284 3.24 -4.06 -17.59
C GLY A 284 4.48 -4.79 -17.07
N ALA A 285 4.83 -4.63 -15.79
CA ALA A 285 6.02 -5.25 -15.20
C ALA A 285 5.98 -6.79 -15.23
N ALA A 286 7.09 -7.42 -15.62
CA ALA A 286 7.29 -8.86 -15.46
C ALA A 286 7.65 -9.24 -14.02
N GLN A 287 8.22 -8.30 -13.24
CA GLN A 287 8.64 -8.52 -11.86
C GLN A 287 7.61 -7.96 -10.89
N LEU A 288 7.00 -8.86 -10.12
CA LEU A 288 5.83 -8.56 -9.31
C LEU A 288 6.05 -9.05 -7.88
N ALA A 289 5.83 -8.18 -6.91
CA ALA A 289 5.64 -8.60 -5.52
C ALA A 289 4.50 -7.76 -4.94
N LEU A 290 3.55 -8.41 -4.27
CA LEU A 290 2.39 -7.72 -3.72
C LEU A 290 1.60 -6.92 -4.77
N VAL A 291 1.47 -7.45 -6.00
CA VAL A 291 0.68 -6.80 -7.06
C VAL A 291 -0.69 -7.47 -7.17
N LEU A 292 -1.75 -6.70 -6.95
CA LEU A 292 -3.09 -7.23 -6.73
C LEU A 292 -3.74 -7.82 -7.99
N SER A 293 -3.68 -7.13 -9.13
CA SER A 293 -4.25 -7.60 -10.41
C SER A 293 -3.71 -8.97 -10.84
N MET A 294 -2.44 -9.23 -10.52
CA MET A 294 -1.75 -10.46 -10.88
C MET A 294 -2.10 -11.63 -9.94
N ALA A 295 -2.74 -11.37 -8.79
CA ALA A 295 -3.27 -12.41 -7.93
C ALA A 295 -4.45 -13.17 -8.56
N ALA A 296 -5.17 -12.56 -9.52
CA ALA A 296 -6.26 -13.20 -10.27
C ALA A 296 -5.75 -14.12 -11.40
N ARG A 297 -4.73 -13.69 -12.16
CA ARG A 297 -4.19 -14.42 -13.32
C ARG A 297 -3.51 -15.75 -12.96
N LEU A 298 -3.00 -15.87 -11.73
CA LEU A 298 -2.19 -17.02 -11.30
C LEU A 298 -2.99 -18.21 -10.76
N GLY A 299 -4.33 -18.16 -10.81
CA GLY A 299 -5.23 -19.23 -10.38
C GLY A 299 -5.18 -19.52 -8.86
N LYS A 300 -6.10 -20.37 -8.38
CA LYS A 300 -6.06 -20.92 -7.02
C LYS A 300 -4.81 -21.83 -6.88
N GLY A 301 -3.68 -21.26 -6.44
CA GLY A 301 -2.54 -22.05 -5.96
C GLY A 301 -1.14 -21.60 -6.38
N ARG A 302 -0.95 -20.84 -7.47
CA ARG A 302 0.40 -20.53 -8.02
C ARG A 302 0.73 -19.03 -8.03
N ARG A 303 0.51 -18.32 -6.91
CA ARG A 303 0.92 -16.90 -6.77
C ARG A 303 2.45 -16.74 -6.86
N SER A 304 2.92 -15.65 -7.47
CA SER A 304 4.33 -15.24 -7.50
C SER A 304 4.75 -14.84 -6.08
N ARG A 305 5.27 -15.82 -5.34
CA ARG A 305 5.65 -15.72 -3.91
C ARG A 305 7.13 -15.35 -3.73
N ALA A 306 7.81 -14.96 -4.80
CA ALA A 306 9.26 -14.72 -4.80
C ALA A 306 9.68 -13.60 -3.84
N GLY A 307 8.89 -12.52 -3.73
CA GLY A 307 9.18 -11.39 -2.83
C GLY A 307 9.08 -11.75 -1.34
N TYR A 308 7.99 -12.41 -0.93
CA TYR A 308 7.82 -12.91 0.45
C TYR A 308 8.88 -13.93 0.83
N PHE A 309 9.15 -14.89 -0.06
CA PHE A 309 10.17 -15.91 0.18
C PHE A 309 11.55 -15.29 0.39
N ALA A 310 11.99 -14.38 -0.48
CA ALA A 310 13.30 -13.75 -0.38
C ALA A 310 13.49 -12.98 0.94
N TYR A 311 12.45 -12.31 1.43
CA TYR A 311 12.50 -11.53 2.67
C TYR A 311 12.49 -12.41 3.94
N PHE A 312 11.56 -13.38 4.04
CA PHE A 312 11.41 -14.23 5.22
C PHE A 312 12.35 -15.44 5.28
N SER A 313 13.15 -15.67 4.23
CA SER A 313 14.22 -16.68 4.24
C SER A 313 15.29 -16.39 5.30
N ASP A 314 15.42 -15.13 5.75
CA ASP A 314 16.23 -14.79 6.91
C ASP A 314 15.38 -14.84 8.20
N PRO A 315 15.64 -15.79 9.11
CA PRO A 315 14.89 -15.89 10.38
C PRO A 315 14.98 -14.62 11.23
N ALA A 316 16.04 -13.83 11.07
CA ALA A 316 16.18 -12.54 11.75
C ALA A 316 15.10 -11.54 11.32
N ASN A 317 14.79 -11.49 10.02
CA ASN A 317 13.72 -10.64 9.47
C ASN A 317 12.35 -11.11 9.94
N ALA A 318 12.12 -12.42 10.02
CA ALA A 318 10.87 -12.98 10.50
C ALA A 318 10.59 -12.58 11.96
N VAL A 319 11.57 -12.74 12.86
CA VAL A 319 11.42 -12.38 14.27
C VAL A 319 11.30 -10.86 14.45
N ARG A 320 12.11 -10.07 13.74
CA ARG A 320 12.02 -8.60 13.79
C ARG A 320 10.65 -8.11 13.33
N THR A 321 10.13 -8.68 12.24
CA THR A 321 8.82 -8.33 11.70
C THR A 321 7.71 -8.72 12.68
N ALA A 322 7.78 -9.93 13.27
CA ALA A 322 6.82 -10.38 14.28
C ALA A 322 6.81 -9.49 15.52
N GLY A 323 7.99 -9.15 16.06
CA GLY A 323 8.11 -8.22 17.19
C GLY A 323 7.61 -6.81 16.86
N SER A 324 7.94 -6.30 15.67
CA SER A 324 7.47 -4.99 15.20
C SER A 324 5.96 -4.96 14.98
N PHE A 325 5.40 -6.06 14.46
CA PHE A 325 3.96 -6.24 14.27
C PHE A 325 3.24 -6.24 15.61
N ALA A 326 3.69 -7.05 16.58
CA ALA A 326 3.12 -7.08 17.94
C ALA A 326 3.22 -5.69 18.61
N ALA A 327 4.37 -5.02 18.46
CA ALA A 327 4.55 -3.66 18.96
C ALA A 327 3.59 -2.66 18.31
N GLU A 328 3.27 -2.79 17.02
CA GLU A 328 2.28 -1.93 16.35
C GLU A 328 0.85 -2.24 16.79
N VAL A 329 0.49 -3.51 17.01
CA VAL A 329 -0.81 -3.89 17.60
C VAL A 329 -0.99 -3.26 18.98
N CYS A 330 -0.01 -3.42 19.87
CA CYS A 330 -0.03 -2.80 21.20
C CYS A 330 -0.08 -1.27 21.12
N ARG A 331 0.67 -0.68 20.18
CA ARG A 331 0.69 0.77 19.95
C ARG A 331 -0.66 1.29 19.49
N GLU A 332 -1.34 0.60 18.58
CA GLU A 332 -2.69 0.95 18.14
C GLU A 332 -3.67 0.92 19.31
N ILE A 333 -3.64 -0.13 20.13
CA ILE A 333 -4.52 -0.25 21.31
C ILE A 333 -4.27 0.91 22.27
N ALA A 334 -3.01 1.24 22.56
CA ALA A 334 -2.64 2.34 23.44
C ALA A 334 -3.04 3.71 22.85
N GLN A 335 -2.84 3.92 21.55
CA GLN A 335 -3.22 5.15 20.84
C GLN A 335 -4.73 5.35 20.81
N SER A 336 -5.48 4.31 20.43
CA SER A 336 -6.95 4.31 20.44
C SER A 336 -7.50 4.58 21.85
N THR A 337 -6.92 3.95 22.87
CA THR A 337 -7.32 4.18 24.27
C THR A 337 -6.99 5.61 24.71
N ARG A 338 -5.79 6.12 24.42
CA ARG A 338 -5.40 7.49 24.75
C ARG A 338 -6.30 8.53 24.05
N SER A 339 -6.59 8.33 22.78
CA SER A 339 -7.50 9.19 22.01
C SER A 339 -8.90 9.21 22.62
N ARG A 340 -9.38 8.06 23.11
CA ARG A 340 -10.65 7.97 23.86
C ARG A 340 -10.61 8.73 25.18
N LEU A 341 -9.55 8.56 25.97
CA LEU A 341 -9.38 9.24 27.25
C LEU A 341 -9.26 10.76 27.08
N ARG A 342 -8.62 11.22 26.00
CA ARG A 342 -8.46 12.64 25.64
C ARG A 342 -9.68 13.25 24.95
N LYS A 343 -10.71 12.45 24.66
CA LYS A 343 -11.93 12.89 23.95
C LYS A 343 -11.60 13.57 22.61
N GLU A 344 -10.58 13.09 21.90
CA GLU A 344 -10.23 13.59 20.56
C GLU A 344 -11.37 13.25 19.57
N THR A 345 -11.75 14.23 18.75
CA THR A 345 -12.79 14.13 17.71
C THR A 345 -12.26 14.75 16.40
N PRO A 346 -12.66 14.25 15.22
CA PRO A 346 -13.58 13.13 14.95
C PRO A 346 -12.99 11.76 15.32
N ARG A 347 -13.83 10.74 15.56
CA ARG A 347 -13.37 9.42 16.03
C ARG A 347 -14.23 8.25 15.56
N ILE A 348 -13.59 7.22 15.00
CA ILE A 348 -14.24 5.95 14.62
C ILE A 348 -13.78 4.75 15.46
N LYS A 349 -14.43 3.59 15.27
CA LYS A 349 -14.14 2.38 16.03
C LYS A 349 -12.85 1.71 15.53
N ARG A 350 -11.76 1.91 16.26
CA ARG A 350 -10.45 1.31 16.01
C ARG A 350 -10.21 -0.06 16.71
N GLY A 351 -11.27 -0.83 16.97
CA GLY A 351 -11.19 -2.10 17.70
C GLY A 351 -11.29 -3.34 16.81
N GLY A 352 -11.22 -4.54 17.40
CA GLY A 352 -11.40 -5.81 16.69
C GLY A 352 -10.18 -6.17 15.84
N LEU A 353 -10.39 -6.40 14.53
CA LEU A 353 -9.31 -6.77 13.60
C LEU A 353 -8.44 -5.60 13.15
N TYR A 354 -8.87 -4.34 13.37
CA TYR A 354 -8.16 -3.16 12.88
C TYR A 354 -6.70 -3.06 13.33
N PRO A 355 -6.33 -3.28 14.61
CA PRO A 355 -4.93 -3.25 15.03
C PRO A 355 -4.01 -4.18 14.24
N PHE A 356 -4.52 -5.35 13.84
CA PHE A 356 -3.77 -6.32 13.04
C PHE A 356 -3.64 -5.86 11.58
N ILE A 357 -4.68 -5.24 11.02
CA ILE A 357 -4.66 -4.68 9.66
C ILE A 357 -3.65 -3.51 9.59
N ARG A 358 -3.71 -2.59 10.55
CA ARG A 358 -2.74 -1.50 10.68
C ARG A 358 -1.31 -2.02 10.82
N ALA A 359 -1.10 -3.03 11.67
CA ALA A 359 0.22 -3.63 11.85
C ALA A 359 0.73 -4.32 10.58
N PHE A 360 -0.17 -4.93 9.80
CA PHE A 360 0.18 -5.50 8.50
C PHE A 360 0.66 -4.41 7.52
N ALA A 361 -0.14 -3.37 7.30
CA ALA A 361 0.18 -2.27 6.38
C ALA A 361 1.47 -1.53 6.76
N THR A 362 1.59 -1.16 8.04
CA THR A 362 2.67 -0.28 8.52
C THR A 362 3.99 -1.00 8.84
N VAL A 363 4.00 -2.33 8.88
CA VAL A 363 5.19 -3.15 9.19
C VAL A 363 5.47 -4.15 8.09
N VAL A 364 4.57 -5.13 7.90
CA VAL A 364 4.84 -6.29 7.04
C VAL A 364 4.93 -5.86 5.58
N GLU A 365 3.90 -5.17 5.10
CA GLU A 365 3.80 -4.72 3.72
C GLU A 365 4.92 -3.75 3.36
N ARG A 366 5.09 -2.69 4.16
CA ARG A 366 6.20 -1.73 4.01
C ARG A 366 7.56 -2.45 3.93
N ASP A 367 7.88 -3.33 4.88
CA ASP A 367 9.21 -3.93 4.94
C ASP A 367 9.46 -4.88 3.76
N VAL A 368 8.44 -5.62 3.32
CA VAL A 368 8.52 -6.47 2.12
C VAL A 368 8.70 -5.64 0.86
N VAL A 369 7.95 -4.54 0.70
CA VAL A 369 8.07 -3.64 -0.47
C VAL A 369 9.45 -2.99 -0.50
N VAL A 370 9.92 -2.42 0.61
CA VAL A 370 11.25 -1.78 0.72
C VAL A 370 12.37 -2.78 0.42
N ALA A 371 12.30 -4.00 0.96
CA ALA A 371 13.27 -5.03 0.67
C ALA A 371 13.26 -5.46 -0.81
N ALA A 372 12.08 -5.52 -1.44
CA ALA A 372 11.96 -5.83 -2.86
C ALA A 372 12.55 -4.73 -3.74
N VAL A 373 12.28 -3.45 -3.43
CA VAL A 373 12.88 -2.29 -4.11
C VAL A 373 14.41 -2.34 -4.03
N ILE A 374 14.96 -2.57 -2.83
CA ILE A 374 16.42 -2.74 -2.63
C ILE A 374 16.95 -3.89 -3.50
N GLY A 375 16.24 -5.01 -3.54
CA GLY A 375 16.58 -6.15 -4.38
C GLY A 375 16.60 -5.81 -5.87
N ASP A 376 15.64 -5.04 -6.36
CA ASP A 376 15.56 -4.58 -7.75
C ASP A 376 16.67 -3.61 -8.11
N MET A 377 17.02 -2.70 -7.19
CA MET A 377 18.15 -1.78 -7.34
C MET A 377 19.47 -2.55 -7.48
N PHE A 378 19.69 -3.57 -6.64
CA PHE A 378 20.87 -4.44 -6.76
C PHE A 378 20.81 -5.36 -7.98
N ALA A 379 19.62 -5.66 -8.50
CA ALA A 379 19.47 -6.36 -9.77
C ALA A 379 19.74 -5.45 -10.98
N GLY A 380 19.86 -4.14 -10.79
CA GLY A 380 20.16 -3.16 -11.84
C GLY A 380 18.98 -2.86 -12.75
N ARG A 381 17.74 -3.04 -12.27
CA ARG A 381 16.49 -2.76 -13.03
C ARG A 381 16.43 -1.30 -13.48
N THR A 382 15.86 -1.06 -14.67
CA THR A 382 15.74 0.30 -15.24
C THR A 382 14.64 1.12 -14.57
N ALA A 383 13.51 0.49 -14.21
CA ALA A 383 12.37 1.17 -13.60
C ALA A 383 11.78 0.34 -12.45
N VAL A 384 11.50 0.99 -11.33
CA VAL A 384 10.82 0.37 -10.18
C VAL A 384 9.71 1.30 -9.72
N TYR A 385 8.48 0.81 -9.63
CA TYR A 385 7.37 1.54 -9.01
C TYR A 385 6.93 0.79 -7.75
N ALA A 386 6.94 1.48 -6.63
CA ALA A 386 6.59 0.92 -5.34
C ALA A 386 5.59 1.79 -4.60
N ASP A 387 4.53 1.19 -4.09
CA ASP A 387 3.54 1.86 -3.27
C ASP A 387 3.66 1.48 -1.79
N LEU A 388 3.51 2.48 -0.93
CA LEU A 388 3.64 2.38 0.52
C LEU A 388 2.34 2.84 1.20
N VAL A 389 1.35 1.95 1.24
CA VAL A 389 -0.03 2.12 1.77
C VAL A 389 -0.17 2.51 3.25
N ALA A 390 0.95 2.64 3.97
CA ALA A 390 0.96 2.72 5.43
C ALA A 390 0.28 3.98 5.98
N TYR A 391 0.43 5.12 5.30
CA TYR A 391 -0.13 6.39 5.76
C TYR A 391 -1.64 6.42 5.59
N ASP A 392 -2.13 6.08 4.40
CA ASP A 392 -3.54 6.06 4.04
C ASP A 392 -4.40 5.28 5.05
N GLU A 393 -4.00 4.04 5.37
CA GLU A 393 -4.71 3.17 6.33
C GLU A 393 -4.81 3.77 7.74
N VAL A 394 -3.78 4.48 8.20
CA VAL A 394 -3.77 5.12 9.52
C VAL A 394 -4.54 6.43 9.50
N ALA A 395 -4.40 7.22 8.44
CA ALA A 395 -5.07 8.50 8.27
C ALA A 395 -6.60 8.33 8.16
N HIS A 396 -7.08 7.26 7.51
CA HIS A 396 -8.50 6.90 7.49
C HIS A 396 -9.14 6.74 8.87
N HIS A 397 -8.37 6.25 9.86
CA HIS A 397 -8.91 5.91 11.17
C HIS A 397 -8.52 6.88 12.29
N SER A 398 -7.43 7.62 12.09
CA SER A 398 -6.88 8.55 13.10
C SER A 398 -6.98 10.01 12.66
N GLY A 399 -7.27 10.27 11.39
CA GLY A 399 -7.25 11.58 10.76
C GLY A 399 -5.88 11.88 10.12
N PRO A 400 -5.84 12.61 9.00
CA PRO A 400 -4.62 12.85 8.22
C PRO A 400 -3.58 13.69 8.96
N ARG A 401 -4.02 14.65 9.78
CA ARG A 401 -3.13 15.54 10.57
C ARG A 401 -2.90 15.06 12.00
N SER A 402 -3.11 13.77 12.26
CA SER A 402 -2.98 13.21 13.61
C SER A 402 -1.54 12.86 13.96
N ARG A 403 -1.20 12.88 15.25
CA ARG A 403 0.09 12.38 15.76
C ARG A 403 0.36 10.92 15.40
N ASP A 404 -0.70 10.15 15.17
CA ASP A 404 -0.59 8.76 14.75
C ASP A 404 -0.13 8.65 13.28
N ALA A 405 -0.65 9.51 12.41
CA ALA A 405 -0.25 9.64 11.01
C ALA A 405 1.18 10.21 10.87
N GLU A 406 1.54 11.24 11.65
CA GLU A 406 2.91 11.79 11.69
C GLU A 406 3.96 10.72 12.02
N LYS A 407 3.66 9.84 12.97
CA LYS A 407 4.56 8.73 13.32
C LYS A 407 4.78 7.78 12.16
N VAL A 408 3.75 7.57 11.32
CA VAL A 408 3.88 6.75 10.11
C VAL A 408 4.76 7.46 9.09
N LEU A 409 4.57 8.75 8.86
CA LEU A 409 5.44 9.57 7.99
C LEU A 409 6.90 9.48 8.42
N ALA A 410 7.20 9.59 9.72
CA ALA A 410 8.55 9.42 10.24
C ALA A 410 9.13 8.02 9.97
N ARG A 411 8.29 6.97 9.88
CA ARG A 411 8.77 5.63 9.51
C ARG A 411 9.00 5.50 8.02
N LEU A 412 8.15 6.12 7.21
CA LEU A 412 8.29 6.16 5.75
C LEU A 412 9.58 6.92 5.38
N ASP A 413 9.86 8.05 6.04
CA ASP A 413 11.10 8.80 5.84
C ASP A 413 12.36 7.96 6.15
N ARG A 414 12.33 7.15 7.22
CA ARG A 414 13.44 6.19 7.49
C ARG A 414 13.61 5.13 6.40
N ALA A 415 12.51 4.70 5.76
CA ALA A 415 12.58 3.79 4.62
C ALA A 415 13.18 4.50 3.39
N LEU A 416 12.80 5.76 3.14
CA LEU A 416 13.39 6.59 2.08
C LEU A 416 14.90 6.79 2.30
N ALA A 417 15.32 7.10 3.53
CA ALA A 417 16.73 7.21 3.90
C ALA A 417 17.51 5.92 3.60
N LEU A 418 16.92 4.77 3.92
CA LEU A 418 17.53 3.47 3.63
C LEU A 418 17.68 3.23 2.12
N ILE A 419 16.63 3.49 1.33
CA ILE A 419 16.66 3.34 -0.13
C ILE A 419 17.71 4.26 -0.75
N THR A 420 17.78 5.51 -0.30
CA THR A 420 18.78 6.50 -0.75
C THR A 420 20.20 6.01 -0.49
N LYS A 421 20.47 5.54 0.73
CA LYS A 421 21.78 4.99 1.10
C LYS A 421 22.15 3.74 0.30
N VAL A 422 21.16 2.93 -0.09
CA VAL A 422 21.36 1.76 -0.95
C VAL A 422 21.65 2.17 -2.39
N ALA A 423 21.01 3.24 -2.90
CA ALA A 423 21.23 3.74 -4.25
C ALA A 423 22.70 4.08 -4.52
N GLU A 424 23.41 4.60 -3.51
CA GLU A 424 24.85 4.88 -3.58
C GLU A 424 25.72 3.64 -3.84
N GLN A 425 25.20 2.43 -3.59
CA GLN A 425 25.95 1.18 -3.68
C GLN A 425 25.39 0.24 -4.74
N ALA A 426 24.33 0.63 -5.42
CA ALA A 426 23.72 -0.14 -6.48
C ALA A 426 24.66 -0.20 -7.71
N PRO A 427 24.60 -1.29 -8.52
CA PRO A 427 25.42 -1.44 -9.72
C PRO A 427 25.06 -0.40 -10.81
N ARG A 428 23.89 0.24 -10.71
CA ARG A 428 23.38 1.31 -11.56
C ARG A 428 23.10 2.54 -10.69
N THR A 429 23.32 3.75 -11.21
CA THR A 429 22.84 4.98 -10.57
C THR A 429 21.32 5.06 -10.61
N TYR A 430 20.67 5.45 -9.51
CA TYR A 430 19.23 5.59 -9.45
C TYR A 430 18.80 7.03 -9.17
N ARG A 431 17.82 7.50 -9.93
CA ARG A 431 17.04 8.70 -9.62
C ARG A 431 15.84 8.27 -8.80
N ILE A 432 15.63 8.89 -7.62
CA ILE A 432 14.51 8.57 -6.74
C ILE A 432 13.47 9.67 -6.88
N VAL A 433 12.28 9.29 -7.31
CA VAL A 433 11.09 10.16 -7.43
C VAL A 433 10.09 9.72 -6.37
N LEU A 434 9.57 10.69 -5.62
CA LEU A 434 8.50 10.48 -4.66
C LEU A 434 7.22 11.11 -5.22
N LEU A 435 6.10 10.41 -5.10
CA LEU A 435 4.80 10.92 -5.53
C LEU A 435 3.71 10.51 -4.56
N SER A 436 2.56 11.12 -4.70
CA SER A 436 1.31 10.63 -4.14
C SER A 436 0.25 10.56 -5.23
N ASP A 437 -0.69 9.64 -5.06
CA ASP A 437 -1.82 9.37 -5.94
C ASP A 437 -3.06 10.18 -5.58
N HIS A 438 -3.22 10.53 -4.30
CA HIS A 438 -4.21 11.47 -3.77
C HIS A 438 -3.80 11.97 -2.38
N GLY A 439 -4.47 13.00 -1.88
CA GLY A 439 -4.36 13.40 -0.47
C GLY A 439 -5.44 12.76 0.41
N GLN A 440 -5.68 13.34 1.58
CA GLN A 440 -6.86 13.06 2.40
C GLN A 440 -7.38 14.32 3.08
N SER A 441 -8.70 14.50 3.04
CA SER A 441 -9.41 15.56 3.74
C SER A 441 -9.94 15.05 5.09
N PRO A 442 -9.79 15.80 6.20
CA PRO A 442 -10.34 15.39 7.49
C PRO A 442 -11.87 15.52 7.53
N GLY A 443 -12.53 14.87 8.49
CA GLY A 443 -13.92 15.17 8.82
C GLY A 443 -14.64 14.04 9.56
N ASP A 444 -15.79 14.35 10.14
CA ASP A 444 -16.69 13.32 10.66
C ASP A 444 -17.35 12.56 9.50
N THR A 445 -17.68 11.29 9.74
CA THR A 445 -18.49 10.50 8.79
C THR A 445 -19.88 11.12 8.67
N PHE A 446 -20.48 11.08 7.48
CA PHE A 446 -21.85 11.52 7.22
C PHE A 446 -22.84 10.90 8.22
N ALA A 447 -22.73 9.60 8.47
CA ALA A 447 -23.58 8.89 9.44
C ALA A 447 -23.33 9.34 10.90
N GLY A 448 -22.12 9.78 11.21
CA GLY A 448 -21.76 10.31 12.53
C GLY A 448 -22.39 11.67 12.80
N VAL A 449 -22.48 12.53 11.79
CA VAL A 449 -23.09 13.86 11.90
C VAL A 449 -24.60 13.81 11.82
N TYR A 450 -25.15 13.06 10.86
CA TYR A 450 -26.59 13.10 10.54
C TYR A 450 -27.38 11.91 11.09
N GLY A 451 -26.72 10.92 11.71
CA GLY A 451 -27.39 9.76 12.31
C GLY A 451 -28.00 8.78 11.30
N LEU A 452 -27.75 8.96 10.00
CA LEU A 452 -28.24 8.13 8.89
C LEU A 452 -27.18 7.98 7.80
N THR A 453 -27.17 6.86 7.08
CA THR A 453 -26.24 6.66 5.95
C THR A 453 -26.79 7.24 4.65
N LEU A 454 -25.93 7.40 3.63
CA LEU A 454 -26.40 7.74 2.27
C LEU A 454 -27.43 6.72 1.77
N LYS A 455 -27.24 5.43 2.07
CA LYS A 455 -28.22 4.39 1.71
C LYS A 455 -29.56 4.61 2.40
N ASP A 456 -29.57 4.99 3.68
CA ASP A 456 -30.80 5.30 4.40
C ASP A 456 -31.51 6.50 3.78
N LEU A 457 -30.75 7.54 3.39
CA LEU A 457 -31.29 8.73 2.73
C LEU A 457 -31.90 8.41 1.35
N VAL A 458 -31.22 7.59 0.54
CA VAL A 458 -31.72 7.14 -0.75
C VAL A 458 -32.99 6.31 -0.57
N ARG A 459 -33.03 5.40 0.41
CA ARG A 459 -34.23 4.61 0.70
C ARG A 459 -35.39 5.51 1.12
N ALA A 460 -35.15 6.50 1.98
CA ALA A 460 -36.16 7.48 2.37
C ALA A 460 -36.71 8.24 1.14
N GLY A 461 -35.82 8.78 0.30
CA GLY A 461 -36.19 9.50 -0.91
C GLY A 461 -36.89 8.63 -1.97
N SER A 462 -36.62 7.32 -1.97
CA SER A 462 -37.29 6.34 -2.83
C SER A 462 -38.60 5.79 -2.24
N GLY A 463 -39.04 6.21 -1.05
CA GLY A 463 -40.24 5.69 -0.39
C GLY A 463 -40.09 4.26 0.14
N LEU A 464 -38.85 3.79 0.33
CA LEU A 464 -38.54 2.45 0.81
C LEU A 464 -38.36 2.43 2.34
N PRO A 465 -38.60 1.28 3.01
CA PRO A 465 -38.42 1.17 4.45
C PRO A 465 -36.98 1.48 4.87
N VAL A 466 -36.82 2.41 5.81
CA VAL A 466 -35.52 2.79 6.38
C VAL A 466 -35.31 2.04 7.71
N PRO A 467 -34.15 1.40 7.93
CA PRO A 467 -33.83 0.78 9.21
C PRO A 467 -33.90 1.79 10.38
N ARG A 468 -34.42 1.38 11.53
CA ARG A 468 -34.47 2.22 12.76
C ARG A 468 -33.09 2.63 13.30
N ARG A 469 -32.01 1.99 12.84
CA ARG A 469 -30.63 2.31 13.19
C ARG A 469 -29.78 2.28 11.92
N ALA A 470 -29.04 3.37 11.70
CA ALA A 470 -28.07 3.46 10.62
C ALA A 470 -27.05 2.33 10.74
N GLN A 471 -27.01 1.46 9.74
CA GLN A 471 -25.97 0.43 9.65
C GLN A 471 -24.74 1.06 9.01
N ARG A 472 -23.59 1.00 9.67
CA ARG A 472 -22.36 1.65 9.18
C ARG A 472 -21.94 1.07 7.84
N THR A 473 -21.66 1.95 6.88
CA THR A 473 -21.02 1.59 5.61
C THR A 473 -19.55 1.29 5.87
N ARG A 474 -19.14 0.03 5.66
CA ARG A 474 -17.74 -0.36 5.84
C ARG A 474 -16.87 0.34 4.81
N SER A 475 -15.81 0.97 5.32
CA SER A 475 -14.72 1.55 4.56
C SER A 475 -14.04 0.52 3.66
N ALA A 476 -13.91 0.89 2.38
CA ALA A 476 -12.91 0.33 1.48
C ALA A 476 -11.50 0.58 2.06
N SER A 477 -10.67 -0.47 2.12
CA SER A 477 -9.29 -0.38 2.60
C SER A 477 -8.47 -1.43 1.85
N GLU A 478 -7.46 -0.97 1.12
CA GLU A 478 -6.57 -1.85 0.36
C GLU A 478 -5.87 -2.84 1.29
N ALA A 479 -5.31 -2.36 2.41
CA ALA A 479 -4.65 -3.21 3.41
C ALA A 479 -5.59 -4.29 3.97
N ARG A 480 -6.85 -3.93 4.26
CA ARG A 480 -7.85 -4.88 4.75
C ARG A 480 -8.19 -5.93 3.69
N ASP A 481 -8.30 -5.52 2.44
CA ASP A 481 -8.61 -6.42 1.33
C ASP A 481 -7.42 -7.33 0.99
N ALA A 482 -6.19 -6.82 1.02
CA ALA A 482 -4.97 -7.59 0.93
C ALA A 482 -4.90 -8.67 2.03
N VAL A 483 -5.22 -8.31 3.28
CA VAL A 483 -5.31 -9.27 4.39
C VAL A 483 -6.40 -10.34 4.15
N ARG A 484 -7.58 -9.95 3.66
CA ARG A 484 -8.65 -10.91 3.34
C ARG A 484 -8.24 -11.87 2.23
N ILE A 485 -7.60 -11.37 1.18
CA ILE A 485 -7.08 -12.17 0.06
C ILE A 485 -6.01 -13.14 0.54
N ALA A 486 -5.12 -12.70 1.43
CA ALA A 486 -4.13 -13.56 2.08
C ALA A 486 -4.80 -14.65 2.92
N LEU A 487 -5.92 -14.33 3.59
CA LEU A 487 -6.73 -15.25 4.39
C LEU A 487 -7.71 -16.13 3.57
N HIS A 488 -7.70 -16.05 2.24
CA HIS A 488 -8.69 -16.71 1.36
C HIS A 488 -10.15 -16.37 1.72
N ARG A 489 -10.38 -15.17 2.26
CA ARG A 489 -11.72 -14.65 2.56
C ARG A 489 -12.18 -13.75 1.42
N PRO A 490 -13.49 -13.73 1.09
CA PRO A 490 -14.02 -12.80 0.12
C PRO A 490 -13.76 -11.35 0.56
N VAL A 491 -13.25 -10.56 -0.39
CA VAL A 491 -13.09 -9.11 -0.27
C VAL A 491 -14.47 -8.48 -0.03
N ALA A 492 -14.58 -7.56 0.93
CA ALA A 492 -15.85 -6.92 1.24
C ALA A 492 -16.20 -5.88 0.16
N GLY A 493 -16.75 -6.36 -0.96
CA GLY A 493 -17.35 -5.53 -2.00
C GLY A 493 -18.78 -5.95 -2.30
N GLY A 494 -19.47 -6.46 -1.28
CA GLY A 494 -20.89 -6.76 -1.32
C GLY A 494 -21.49 -6.22 -0.03
N GLN A 495 -22.29 -5.16 -0.14
CA GLN A 495 -23.61 -5.30 0.46
C GLN A 495 -24.17 -6.56 -0.20
N GLU A 496 -24.18 -7.64 0.59
CA GLU A 496 -24.87 -8.91 0.41
C GLU A 496 -25.18 -9.34 -1.03
N GLU A 497 -24.79 -10.57 -1.40
CA GLU A 497 -25.57 -11.42 -2.31
C GLU A 497 -26.98 -11.73 -1.74
N HIS A 498 -27.59 -10.84 -0.96
CA HIS A 498 -29.00 -10.62 -1.14
C HIS A 498 -29.07 -9.90 -2.47
N VAL A 499 -29.43 -10.65 -3.52
CA VAL A 499 -30.01 -10.08 -4.73
C VAL A 499 -30.98 -9.02 -4.22
N ALA A 500 -30.56 -7.74 -4.28
CA ALA A 500 -31.44 -6.65 -4.00
C ALA A 500 -32.64 -6.95 -4.88
N LYS A 501 -33.87 -6.91 -4.33
CA LYS A 501 -35.05 -7.06 -5.17
C LYS A 501 -34.83 -6.15 -6.38
N PRO A 502 -35.14 -6.56 -7.62
CA PRO A 502 -34.75 -5.79 -8.81
C PRO A 502 -35.07 -4.28 -8.73
N SER A 503 -36.07 -3.90 -7.91
CA SER A 503 -36.48 -2.53 -7.59
C SER A 503 -35.66 -1.75 -6.53
N ASP A 504 -34.74 -2.37 -5.80
CA ASP A 504 -34.00 -1.72 -4.71
C ASP A 504 -32.73 -1.03 -5.27
N PRO A 505 -32.49 0.26 -4.94
CA PRO A 505 -31.32 0.98 -5.41
C PRO A 505 -30.03 0.43 -4.80
N ILE A 506 -29.00 0.33 -5.64
CA ILE A 506 -27.63 0.03 -5.23
C ILE A 506 -26.95 1.35 -4.87
N VAL A 507 -26.53 1.48 -3.61
CA VAL A 507 -25.86 2.68 -3.09
C VAL A 507 -24.46 2.32 -2.63
N LEU A 508 -23.47 2.87 -3.32
CA LEU A 508 -22.05 2.61 -3.09
C LEU A 508 -21.37 3.91 -2.65
N ALA A 509 -20.71 3.87 -1.51
CA ALA A 509 -19.88 4.97 -1.03
C ALA A 509 -18.41 4.76 -1.44
N SER A 510 -17.67 5.81 -1.68
CA SER A 510 -16.27 5.79 -2.08
C SER A 510 -15.62 7.02 -1.42
N GLY A 511 -15.32 6.92 -0.13
CA GLY A 511 -15.00 8.06 0.72
C GLY A 511 -16.16 9.06 0.80
N ASN A 512 -15.93 10.30 0.36
CA ASN A 512 -16.95 11.36 0.32
C ASN A 512 -17.67 11.48 -1.04
N LEU A 513 -17.45 10.52 -1.94
CA LEU A 513 -18.21 10.33 -3.18
C LEU A 513 -19.24 9.20 -3.00
N GLY A 514 -20.45 9.40 -3.45
CA GLY A 514 -21.54 8.43 -3.48
C GLY A 514 -21.99 8.12 -4.90
N LEU A 515 -22.34 6.87 -5.16
CA LEU A 515 -22.82 6.37 -6.44
C LEU A 515 -24.13 5.64 -6.20
N ILE A 516 -25.17 6.03 -6.95
CA ILE A 516 -26.50 5.43 -6.86
C ILE A 516 -26.85 4.88 -8.23
N SER A 517 -27.22 3.60 -8.27
CA SER A 517 -27.66 2.91 -9.49
C SER A 517 -28.96 2.17 -9.24
N PHE A 518 -29.86 2.21 -10.22
CA PHE A 518 -31.16 1.52 -10.26
C PHE A 518 -31.07 0.34 -11.23
N PRO A 519 -30.92 -0.91 -10.73
CA PRO A 519 -30.70 -2.08 -11.59
C PRO A 519 -31.84 -2.39 -12.55
N ASP A 520 -33.05 -1.94 -12.25
CA ASP A 520 -34.27 -2.12 -13.05
C ASP A 520 -34.41 -1.11 -14.21
N ILE A 521 -33.51 -0.12 -14.29
CA ILE A 521 -33.48 0.87 -15.38
C ILE A 521 -32.32 0.52 -16.30
N GLU A 522 -32.61 0.24 -17.57
CA GLU A 522 -31.59 -0.02 -18.59
C GLU A 522 -30.78 1.26 -18.90
N GLY A 523 -29.45 1.11 -18.97
CA GLY A 523 -28.52 2.23 -19.12
C GLY A 523 -28.56 3.21 -17.94
N ARG A 524 -27.91 4.36 -18.10
CA ARG A 524 -27.94 5.43 -17.08
C ARG A 524 -29.37 5.97 -16.95
N ALA A 525 -29.92 6.12 -15.76
CA ALA A 525 -31.25 6.69 -15.55
C ALA A 525 -31.26 8.21 -15.80
N SER A 526 -32.33 8.74 -16.39
CA SER A 526 -32.54 10.18 -16.51
C SER A 526 -33.19 10.77 -15.26
N GLN A 527 -32.98 12.07 -15.04
CA GLN A 527 -33.66 12.88 -14.03
C GLN A 527 -35.17 12.66 -14.13
N GLU A 528 -35.73 12.72 -15.33
CA GLU A 528 -37.16 12.59 -15.59
C GLU A 528 -37.68 11.17 -15.24
N GLN A 529 -36.90 10.12 -15.53
CA GLN A 529 -37.23 8.75 -15.11
C GLN A 529 -37.21 8.61 -13.58
N LEU A 530 -36.19 9.16 -12.93
CA LEU A 530 -36.02 9.11 -11.48
C LEU A 530 -37.14 9.89 -10.76
N GLU A 531 -37.53 11.07 -11.25
CA GLU A 531 -38.61 11.86 -10.69
C GLU A 531 -39.98 11.18 -10.85
N ARG A 532 -40.22 10.46 -11.95
CA ARG A 532 -41.46 9.67 -12.11
C ARG A 532 -41.53 8.48 -11.15
N ARG A 533 -40.41 7.78 -10.93
CA ARG A 533 -40.36 6.55 -10.13
C ARG A 533 -40.18 6.83 -8.63
N HIS A 534 -39.43 7.87 -8.30
CA HIS A 534 -39.06 8.28 -6.94
C HIS A 534 -39.12 9.81 -6.80
N PRO A 535 -40.33 10.41 -6.74
CA PRO A 535 -40.51 11.86 -6.83
C PRO A 535 -39.77 12.70 -5.77
N ALA A 536 -39.51 12.12 -4.60
CA ALA A 536 -38.83 12.79 -3.49
C ALA A 536 -37.30 12.58 -3.50
N LEU A 537 -36.74 11.70 -4.33
CA LEU A 537 -35.35 11.26 -4.20
C LEU A 537 -34.34 12.39 -4.44
N LEU A 538 -34.38 13.01 -5.62
CA LEU A 538 -33.38 14.01 -5.99
C LEU A 538 -33.49 15.26 -5.12
N SER A 539 -34.71 15.69 -4.78
CA SER A 539 -34.95 16.82 -3.88
C SER A 539 -34.50 16.53 -2.45
N THR A 540 -34.73 15.31 -1.94
CA THR A 540 -34.24 14.90 -0.61
C THR A 540 -32.72 14.91 -0.55
N LEU A 541 -32.05 14.38 -1.58
CA LEU A 541 -30.60 14.35 -1.64
C LEU A 541 -30.00 15.75 -1.80
N ALA A 542 -30.48 16.54 -2.76
CA ALA A 542 -29.92 17.85 -3.08
C ALA A 542 -30.06 18.87 -1.93
N ASN A 543 -31.15 18.80 -1.16
CA ASN A 543 -31.39 19.70 -0.02
C ASN A 543 -30.79 19.21 1.30
N HIS A 544 -30.19 18.03 1.35
CA HIS A 544 -29.59 17.53 2.58
C HIS A 544 -28.28 18.29 2.88
N PRO A 545 -28.09 18.87 4.07
CA PRO A 545 -26.92 19.72 4.38
C PRO A 545 -25.57 18.99 4.28
N GLY A 546 -25.58 17.66 4.41
CA GLY A 546 -24.40 16.81 4.22
C GLY A 546 -24.00 16.54 2.76
N ILE A 547 -24.79 16.97 1.78
CA ILE A 547 -24.56 16.79 0.35
C ILE A 547 -24.24 18.14 -0.27
N GLY A 548 -23.16 18.19 -1.06
CA GLY A 548 -22.74 19.39 -1.75
C GLY A 548 -23.51 19.58 -3.05
N PHE A 549 -23.50 18.55 -3.90
CA PHE A 549 -24.21 18.54 -5.17
C PHE A 549 -24.40 17.11 -5.70
N LEU A 550 -25.28 16.98 -6.70
CA LEU A 550 -25.54 15.77 -7.46
C LEU A 550 -25.22 16.01 -8.93
N LEU A 551 -24.70 15.00 -9.63
CA LEU A 551 -24.70 14.95 -11.09
C LEU A 551 -25.71 13.91 -11.57
N VAL A 552 -26.63 14.32 -12.44
CA VAL A 552 -27.65 13.46 -13.04
C VAL A 552 -27.77 13.74 -14.55
N ARG A 553 -28.12 12.73 -15.33
CA ARG A 553 -28.43 12.91 -16.76
C ARG A 553 -29.84 13.46 -16.91
N SER A 554 -30.09 14.50 -17.70
CA SER A 554 -31.45 14.91 -18.11
C SER A 554 -31.66 14.68 -19.60
N GLU A 555 -32.84 14.17 -19.97
CA GLU A 555 -33.23 13.98 -21.37
C GLU A 555 -33.40 15.32 -22.10
N ARG A 556 -33.84 16.35 -21.38
CA ARG A 556 -34.18 17.66 -21.97
C ARG A 556 -33.00 18.62 -22.05
N HIS A 557 -32.06 18.54 -21.11
CA HIS A 557 -31.03 19.58 -20.92
C HIS A 557 -29.59 19.05 -21.00
N GLY A 558 -29.40 17.78 -21.36
CA GLY A 558 -28.15 17.09 -21.10
C GLY A 558 -27.93 16.90 -19.60
N SER A 559 -26.76 16.43 -19.19
CA SER A 559 -26.49 16.26 -17.75
C SER A 559 -26.55 17.59 -16.99
N VAL A 560 -27.02 17.54 -15.75
CA VAL A 560 -27.18 18.72 -14.89
C VAL A 560 -26.60 18.47 -13.51
N VAL A 561 -26.14 19.54 -12.88
CA VAL A 561 -25.76 19.57 -11.48
C VAL A 561 -26.92 20.11 -10.66
N LEU A 562 -27.34 19.35 -9.64
CA LEU A 562 -28.38 19.73 -8.69
C LEU A 562 -27.76 20.02 -7.32
N ALA A 563 -28.24 21.05 -6.64
CA ALA A 563 -27.81 21.38 -5.28
C ALA A 563 -28.97 21.95 -4.45
N ARG A 564 -28.67 22.33 -3.22
CA ARG A 564 -29.63 22.92 -2.25
C ARG A 564 -30.42 24.08 -2.83
N ASP A 565 -31.58 24.35 -2.24
CA ASP A 565 -32.45 25.48 -2.57
C ASP A 565 -32.95 25.48 -4.03
N GLY A 566 -33.05 24.28 -4.63
CA GLY A 566 -33.54 24.09 -5.99
C GLY A 566 -32.55 24.50 -7.09
N VAL A 567 -31.29 24.72 -6.75
CA VAL A 567 -30.25 25.08 -7.73
C VAL A 567 -30.08 23.96 -8.75
N ARG A 568 -30.12 24.35 -10.02
CA ARG A 568 -29.96 23.47 -11.18
C ARG A 568 -29.12 24.16 -12.24
N VAL A 569 -27.99 23.56 -12.58
CA VAL A 569 -27.04 24.12 -13.56
C VAL A 569 -26.79 23.08 -14.66
N PRO A 570 -27.09 23.39 -15.93
CA PRO A 570 -26.69 22.54 -17.05
C PRO A 570 -25.17 22.33 -17.08
N LEU A 571 -24.71 21.11 -17.35
CA LEU A 571 -23.29 20.78 -17.33
C LEU A 571 -22.46 21.61 -18.34
N ALA A 572 -23.08 22.03 -19.45
CA ALA A 572 -22.49 22.93 -20.43
C ALA A 572 -22.17 24.32 -19.85
N GLU A 573 -22.98 24.79 -18.89
CA GLU A 573 -22.88 26.12 -18.25
C GLU A 573 -22.13 26.09 -16.91
N LEU A 574 -21.75 24.90 -16.44
CA LEU A 574 -21.12 24.70 -15.13
C LEU A 574 -19.75 25.41 -15.03
N ALA A 575 -19.61 26.40 -14.15
CA ALA A 575 -18.35 27.12 -13.95
C ALA A 575 -17.77 26.87 -12.55
N ASP A 576 -16.44 26.92 -12.44
CA ASP A 576 -15.78 26.92 -11.14
C ASP A 576 -16.04 28.24 -10.40
N GLY A 577 -16.03 28.23 -9.07
CA GLY A 577 -16.18 29.45 -8.27
C GLY A 577 -17.61 30.01 -8.21
N GLU A 578 -18.56 29.40 -8.91
CA GLU A 578 -19.96 29.84 -8.96
C GLU A 578 -20.93 28.73 -8.54
N GLY A 579 -22.11 29.13 -8.06
CA GLY A 579 -23.22 28.22 -7.75
C GLY A 579 -22.81 27.04 -6.86
N PRO A 580 -23.16 25.79 -7.21
CA PRO A 580 -22.80 24.59 -6.45
C PRO A 580 -21.30 24.35 -6.31
N LEU A 581 -20.48 24.93 -7.19
CA LEU A 581 -19.03 24.69 -7.23
C LEU A 581 -18.21 25.80 -6.56
N ALA A 582 -18.85 26.81 -5.98
CA ALA A 582 -18.20 27.98 -5.41
C ALA A 582 -17.04 27.67 -4.44
N VAL A 583 -17.13 26.55 -3.71
CA VAL A 583 -16.15 26.17 -2.69
C VAL A 583 -15.14 25.10 -3.15
N TYR A 584 -15.27 24.51 -4.33
CA TYR A 584 -14.46 23.33 -4.70
C TYR A 584 -13.13 23.67 -5.41
N GLY A 585 -12.93 24.94 -5.77
CA GLY A 585 -11.72 25.42 -6.42
C GLY A 585 -11.67 25.13 -7.92
N PRO A 586 -10.57 25.51 -8.59
CA PRO A 586 -10.44 25.42 -10.04
C PRO A 586 -10.36 23.96 -10.52
N GLY A 587 -10.92 23.72 -11.71
CA GLY A 587 -10.99 22.44 -12.41
C GLY A 587 -12.05 21.47 -11.91
N ALA A 588 -12.91 21.88 -10.98
CA ALA A 588 -14.00 21.05 -10.47
C ALA A 588 -15.04 20.78 -11.58
N ALA A 589 -15.43 21.81 -12.33
CA ALA A 589 -16.37 21.70 -13.44
C ALA A 589 -15.86 20.74 -14.53
N ASP A 590 -14.58 20.83 -14.89
CA ASP A 590 -13.96 19.97 -15.89
C ASP A 590 -13.82 18.52 -15.43
N ALA A 591 -13.53 18.30 -14.15
CA ALA A 591 -13.53 16.96 -13.56
C ALA A 591 -14.93 16.32 -13.65
N ILE A 592 -15.99 17.08 -13.35
CA ILE A 592 -17.39 16.63 -13.45
C ILE A 592 -17.74 16.33 -14.91
N ARG A 593 -17.40 17.23 -15.85
CA ARG A 593 -17.61 17.02 -17.29
C ARG A 593 -16.93 15.76 -17.79
N ARG A 594 -15.67 15.54 -17.41
CA ARG A 594 -14.91 14.36 -17.81
C ARG A 594 -15.58 13.10 -17.31
N THR A 595 -15.95 13.03 -16.04
CA THR A 595 -16.62 11.85 -15.47
C THR A 595 -18.00 11.59 -16.09
N ASP A 596 -18.74 12.64 -16.47
CA ASP A 596 -20.04 12.49 -17.14
C ASP A 596 -19.94 11.74 -18.49
N THR A 597 -18.76 11.76 -19.13
CA THR A 597 -18.51 11.01 -20.38
C THR A 597 -18.28 9.52 -20.18
N PHE A 598 -18.14 9.04 -18.94
CA PHE A 598 -17.81 7.65 -18.68
C PHE A 598 -19.03 6.75 -18.90
N PRO A 599 -18.89 5.65 -19.67
CA PRO A 599 -19.97 4.69 -19.87
C PRO A 599 -20.61 4.18 -18.56
N HIS A 600 -19.81 3.88 -17.54
CA HIS A 600 -20.29 3.32 -16.27
C HIS A 600 -20.45 4.38 -15.16
N VAL A 601 -20.60 5.65 -15.50
CA VAL A 601 -21.00 6.66 -14.51
C VAL A 601 -22.37 6.29 -13.91
N ALA A 602 -22.54 6.50 -12.61
CA ALA A 602 -23.77 6.13 -11.93
C ALA A 602 -24.97 6.97 -12.39
N ASP A 603 -26.18 6.49 -12.07
CA ASP A 603 -27.43 7.22 -12.36
C ASP A 603 -27.44 8.56 -11.63
N VAL A 604 -26.98 8.54 -10.39
CA VAL A 604 -26.72 9.74 -9.58
C VAL A 604 -25.33 9.63 -8.96
N MET A 605 -24.46 10.57 -9.32
CA MET A 605 -23.21 10.80 -8.59
C MET A 605 -23.47 11.83 -7.49
N VAL A 606 -22.96 11.60 -6.28
CA VAL A 606 -23.22 12.41 -5.09
C VAL A 606 -21.90 12.86 -4.49
N ASN A 607 -21.60 14.15 -4.49
CA ASN A 607 -20.47 14.68 -3.72
C ASN A 607 -20.96 15.12 -2.34
N SER A 608 -20.25 14.76 -1.27
CA SER A 608 -20.56 15.30 0.05
C SER A 608 -20.37 16.82 0.08
N MET A 609 -20.87 17.47 1.12
CA MET A 609 -20.46 18.83 1.44
C MET A 609 -18.93 18.96 1.57
N TYR A 610 -18.42 20.17 1.36
CA TYR A 610 -17.05 20.59 1.67
C TYR A 610 -17.06 21.93 2.42
N ASP A 611 -16.36 22.00 3.55
CA ASP A 611 -16.18 23.23 4.33
C ASP A 611 -14.76 23.77 4.12
N PRO A 612 -14.59 24.87 3.35
CA PRO A 612 -13.28 25.43 3.06
C PRO A 612 -12.59 26.06 4.27
N ALA A 613 -13.32 26.43 5.34
CA ALA A 613 -12.71 27.03 6.52
C ALA A 613 -11.91 26.01 7.34
N THR A 614 -12.40 24.76 7.38
CA THR A 614 -11.79 23.66 8.13
C THR A 614 -11.09 22.63 7.24
N GLY A 615 -11.33 22.69 5.93
CA GLY A 615 -10.89 21.68 4.96
C GLY A 615 -11.69 20.38 5.05
N THR A 616 -12.85 20.37 5.73
CA THR A 616 -13.54 19.13 6.08
C THR A 616 -14.52 18.65 5.04
N VAL A 617 -14.65 17.33 4.93
CA VAL A 617 -15.67 16.64 4.12
C VAL A 617 -16.35 15.57 4.96
N HIS A 618 -17.57 15.19 4.57
CA HIS A 618 -18.29 14.10 5.24
C HIS A 618 -18.23 12.81 4.43
N ALA A 619 -17.37 11.89 4.87
CA ALA A 619 -17.27 10.57 4.27
C ALA A 619 -18.60 9.80 4.39
N PHE A 620 -19.09 9.22 3.30
CA PHE A 620 -20.21 8.30 3.31
C PHE A 620 -19.82 6.90 3.86
N GLU A 621 -18.53 6.68 4.11
CA GLU A 621 -17.94 5.49 4.73
C GLU A 621 -17.44 5.76 6.15
N GLU A 622 -17.14 4.69 6.89
CA GLU A 622 -16.54 4.79 8.24
C GLU A 622 -15.05 5.18 8.17
N GLN A 623 -14.76 6.41 7.75
CA GLN A 623 -13.43 7.02 7.62
C GLN A 623 -13.48 8.48 8.11
N ILE A 624 -12.43 8.92 8.82
CA ILE A 624 -12.30 10.31 9.32
C ILE A 624 -11.15 11.10 8.66
N GLY A 625 -10.26 10.40 7.97
CA GLY A 625 -9.55 10.95 6.82
C GLY A 625 -10.18 10.35 5.58
N SER A 626 -10.61 11.16 4.62
CA SER A 626 -11.40 10.71 3.48
C SER A 626 -10.78 11.17 2.17
N HIS A 627 -10.97 10.36 1.15
CA HIS A 627 -10.65 10.69 -0.22
C HIS A 627 -11.63 9.98 -1.17
N GLY A 628 -11.86 10.55 -2.34
CA GLY A 628 -12.63 9.97 -3.44
C GLY A 628 -13.59 10.92 -4.14
N GLY A 629 -13.93 12.05 -3.52
CA GLY A 629 -14.71 13.10 -4.15
C GLY A 629 -13.89 14.38 -4.36
N LEU A 630 -14.61 15.48 -4.58
CA LEU A 630 -14.05 16.83 -4.61
C LEU A 630 -14.07 17.45 -3.21
N GLY A 631 -13.09 18.32 -2.97
CA GLY A 631 -13.02 19.22 -1.80
C GLY A 631 -11.89 18.89 -0.83
N GLY A 632 -11.15 19.91 -0.42
CA GLY A 632 -10.05 19.81 0.55
C GLY A 632 -8.78 19.17 -0.01
N ASP A 633 -7.90 18.74 0.89
CA ASP A 633 -6.55 18.27 0.57
C ASP A 633 -6.53 16.97 -0.26
N GLN A 634 -7.65 16.21 -0.30
CA GLN A 634 -7.75 14.95 -1.05
C GLN A 634 -7.40 15.07 -2.54
N SER A 635 -7.72 16.22 -3.14
CA SER A 635 -7.50 16.48 -4.56
C SER A 635 -6.14 17.12 -4.87
N ARG A 636 -5.25 17.24 -3.87
CA ARG A 636 -3.93 17.91 -3.97
C ARG A 636 -2.76 16.98 -3.61
N PRO A 637 -2.55 15.86 -4.33
CA PRO A 637 -1.32 15.08 -4.26
C PRO A 637 -0.10 15.84 -4.81
N PHE A 638 1.08 15.21 -4.79
CA PHE A 638 2.34 15.84 -5.19
C PHE A 638 3.23 14.97 -6.07
N LEU A 639 4.15 15.63 -6.78
CA LEU A 639 5.37 15.07 -7.35
C LEU A 639 6.58 15.72 -6.69
N LEU A 640 7.55 14.91 -6.26
CA LEU A 640 8.84 15.34 -5.73
C LEU A 640 9.95 14.62 -6.50
N TRP A 641 10.71 15.36 -7.30
CA TRP A 641 11.65 14.79 -8.27
C TRP A 641 13.01 15.48 -8.26
N PRO A 642 14.11 14.78 -8.63
CA PRO A 642 15.43 15.39 -8.75
C PRO A 642 15.46 16.48 -9.83
N ARG A 643 16.13 17.60 -9.56
CA ARG A 643 16.24 18.75 -10.48
C ARG A 643 16.85 18.44 -11.85
N THR A 644 17.53 17.29 -11.97
CA THR A 644 18.12 16.82 -13.23
C THR A 644 17.10 16.30 -14.25
N LEU A 645 15.86 16.04 -13.83
CA LEU A 645 14.79 15.60 -14.72
C LEU A 645 13.99 16.81 -15.22
N THR A 646 13.42 16.69 -16.43
CA THR A 646 12.59 17.73 -17.03
C THR A 646 11.44 18.15 -16.11
N ASP A 647 11.11 19.44 -16.13
CA ASP A 647 9.99 19.97 -15.35
C ASP A 647 8.68 19.29 -15.78
N PRO A 648 7.80 18.89 -14.83
CA PRO A 648 6.59 18.18 -15.17
C PRO A 648 5.66 18.92 -16.13
N LEU A 649 5.59 20.26 -16.06
CA LEU A 649 4.75 21.04 -16.98
C LEU A 649 5.34 21.06 -18.39
N ASP A 650 6.66 21.06 -18.51
CA ASP A 650 7.34 20.96 -19.81
C ASP A 650 7.14 19.57 -20.41
N ALA A 651 7.14 18.51 -19.58
CA ALA A 651 6.94 17.13 -20.01
C ALA A 651 5.54 16.84 -20.59
N VAL A 652 4.55 17.68 -20.29
CA VAL A 652 3.17 17.55 -20.79
C VAL A 652 2.74 18.67 -21.72
N THR A 653 3.67 19.55 -22.10
CA THR A 653 3.40 20.63 -23.08
C THR A 653 3.06 20.00 -24.42
N GLY A 654 1.92 20.41 -24.99
CA GLY A 654 1.41 19.87 -26.25
C GLY A 654 2.28 20.23 -27.45
N GLU A 655 1.97 19.64 -28.62
CA GLU A 655 2.62 19.99 -29.89
C GLU A 655 2.36 21.44 -30.30
N ASP A 656 1.28 22.04 -29.79
CA ASP A 656 0.94 23.46 -29.91
C ASP A 656 1.88 24.39 -29.10
N GLY A 657 2.79 23.81 -28.31
CA GLY A 657 3.76 24.52 -27.48
C GLY A 657 3.14 25.20 -26.26
N LYS A 658 1.84 25.00 -25.98
CA LYS A 658 1.17 25.64 -24.85
C LYS A 658 1.46 24.89 -23.56
N ARG A 659 2.33 25.47 -22.74
CA ARG A 659 2.64 24.96 -21.41
C ARG A 659 1.42 25.11 -20.48
N PRO A 660 0.95 24.05 -19.81
CA PRO A 660 -0.14 24.17 -18.85
C PRO A 660 0.34 24.86 -17.56
N ASP A 661 -0.58 25.52 -16.87
CA ASP A 661 -0.29 26.17 -15.58
C ASP A 661 -0.19 25.17 -14.42
N GLU A 662 -0.82 23.99 -14.57
CA GLU A 662 -0.84 22.95 -13.56
C GLU A 662 -0.97 21.55 -14.19
N LEU A 663 -0.61 20.52 -13.41
CA LEU A 663 -0.86 19.13 -13.79
C LEU A 663 -2.25 18.68 -13.35
N VAL A 664 -3.02 18.13 -14.29
CA VAL A 664 -4.41 17.68 -14.05
C VAL A 664 -4.56 16.22 -14.45
N GLY A 665 -5.02 15.40 -13.50
CA GLY A 665 -5.37 14.01 -13.70
C GLY A 665 -4.16 13.07 -13.75
N ALA A 666 -4.44 11.80 -13.48
CA ALA A 666 -3.43 10.74 -13.43
C ALA A 666 -2.77 10.48 -14.80
N GLU A 667 -3.48 10.76 -15.91
CA GLU A 667 -2.97 10.61 -17.27
C GLU A 667 -1.85 11.63 -17.58
N ALA A 668 -1.92 12.85 -17.03
CA ALA A 668 -0.84 13.82 -17.15
C ALA A 668 0.41 13.35 -16.40
N VAL A 669 0.24 12.82 -15.18
CA VAL A 669 1.33 12.24 -14.40
C VAL A 669 1.98 11.07 -15.15
N HIS A 670 1.20 10.19 -15.80
CA HIS A 670 1.77 9.13 -16.64
C HIS A 670 2.70 9.67 -17.73
N ARG A 671 2.30 10.74 -18.43
CA ARG A 671 3.15 11.37 -19.46
C ARG A 671 4.46 11.91 -18.89
N VAL A 672 4.41 12.57 -17.72
CA VAL A 672 5.61 13.02 -17.00
C VAL A 672 6.56 11.86 -16.69
N LEU A 673 6.04 10.81 -16.07
CA LEU A 673 6.83 9.64 -15.68
C LEU A 673 7.42 8.92 -16.90
N ARG A 674 6.63 8.79 -17.97
CA ARG A 674 7.09 8.22 -19.24
C ARG A 674 8.21 9.05 -19.86
N ARG A 675 8.09 10.38 -19.83
CA ARG A 675 9.12 11.30 -20.32
C ARG A 675 10.42 11.14 -19.52
N TRP A 676 10.35 11.09 -18.20
CA TRP A 676 11.53 10.86 -17.35
C TRP A 676 12.21 9.50 -17.59
N LEU A 677 11.45 8.45 -17.91
CA LEU A 677 12.01 7.14 -18.29
C LEU A 677 12.69 7.18 -19.67
N GLN A 678 12.14 7.93 -20.63
CA GLN A 678 12.76 8.13 -21.95
C GLN A 678 14.06 8.94 -21.86
N GLU A 679 14.12 9.95 -21.00
CA GLU A 679 15.35 10.74 -20.73
C GLU A 679 16.48 9.91 -20.14
N ALA A 680 16.14 8.84 -19.41
CA ALA A 680 17.12 7.86 -18.98
C ALA A 680 17.60 7.01 -20.15
N SER A 681 16.70 6.38 -20.91
CA SER A 681 17.05 5.20 -21.73
C SER A 681 16.99 5.39 -23.26
N GLY A 682 16.64 6.58 -23.75
CA GLY A 682 16.32 6.81 -25.17
C GLY A 682 14.91 6.30 -25.56
N PRO A 683 14.50 6.42 -26.84
CA PRO A 683 13.23 5.88 -27.31
C PRO A 683 13.20 4.36 -27.13
N GLN A 684 12.14 3.90 -26.47
CA GLN A 684 11.97 2.54 -26.03
C GLN A 684 11.32 1.70 -27.14
N VAL A 685 12.10 0.88 -27.86
CA VAL A 685 11.60 -0.07 -28.87
C VAL A 685 11.45 -1.46 -28.23
N PRO A 686 10.26 -2.10 -28.27
CA PRO A 686 10.10 -3.47 -27.79
C PRO A 686 11.03 -4.41 -28.56
N VAL A 687 11.81 -5.23 -27.84
CA VAL A 687 12.58 -6.29 -28.48
C VAL A 687 11.59 -7.33 -28.98
N THR A 688 11.49 -7.50 -30.30
CA THR A 688 10.76 -8.62 -30.91
C THR A 688 11.32 -9.90 -30.35
N SER A 689 10.46 -10.76 -29.80
CA SER A 689 10.86 -12.11 -29.38
C SER A 689 11.52 -12.80 -30.58
N ASP A 690 12.79 -13.16 -30.42
CA ASP A 690 13.57 -13.87 -31.43
C ASP A 690 12.75 -15.03 -32.03
N GLU A 691 12.77 -15.07 -33.36
CA GLU A 691 12.22 -16.13 -34.19
C GLU A 691 12.60 -17.51 -33.64
N GLU A 692 11.62 -18.42 -33.58
CA GLU A 692 11.89 -19.83 -33.34
C GLU A 692 12.94 -20.31 -34.38
N PRO A 693 14.08 -20.87 -33.96
CA PRO A 693 14.99 -21.48 -34.91
C PRO A 693 14.27 -22.66 -35.58
N GLY A 694 14.21 -22.58 -36.91
CA GLY A 694 13.37 -23.40 -37.77
C GLY A 694 13.43 -24.91 -37.50
N ARG A 695 12.27 -25.54 -37.66
CA ARG A 695 12.15 -26.96 -37.94
C ARG A 695 12.55 -27.20 -39.39
N ALA A 696 13.68 -27.86 -39.61
CA ALA A 696 13.87 -28.80 -40.70
C ALA A 696 13.80 -30.21 -40.10
#